data_AF-A0A7C6ZS63-F1
#
_entry.id   AF-A0A7C6ZS63-F1
#
_cell.length_a   1.000
_cell.length_b   1.000
_cell.length_c   1.000
_cell.angle_alpha   90.00
_cell.angle_beta   90.00
_cell.angle_gamma   90.00
#
_symmetry.space_group_name_H-M   'P 1'
#
loop_
_entity.id
_entity.type
_entity.pdbx_description
1 polymer ?
#
loop_
_entity_poly.entity_id
_entity_poly.type
_entity_poly.pdbx_seq_one_letter_code
_entity_poly.pdbx_strand_id
1 'polypeptide(L)'
;TGKVKGGILRKNADGYYIEECVVLRVQRDKLGGPNALYDGTAPNKRPKWTNSAGAPHQYAPVWVRVAANGWAVEDIRYSATKGFRAGRLVITGDIPRKQKEFVFLDPAPNTAHIAVSEELIRQLQSEHQITQWQENAFPTDKPTSGSRSRPGMLRSDKHLEMEGDPVFYLIEGNTLVFLGRAQMFRLPYDHSPLDMVPGALRSHLQDGQEVFDLAEAMFGYAPEKGVNGERKSSRAGRVYFGDARFAEARSRLWWSDEPVTPKILGSPKPTAFQHYLVQNRQRGHDPDQKDRLAHYGTPTPTETIVRGHKLYWHKQSVVRNRAEIEEKSNVSWESDTQHTQIRPVSDGVTFKFRVHFENLLAYEVGALLWALTLPCGANEQYRHKIGMGKALGLGSVAISAVLHLTERSVSASSADHSAQPEKKGRYEQLFAGQDWHRAERQTSEEEDKEFLKAFAGFAVGQPDMKVFMTDSRIRLLLTMLRWPGPSADDTQTMSLEALKVRPVLPMPDHIGDRLLSPGGQGRSGGPANARTTGRFQSERRTPEATPSPPRGQQELASERRKPLDAPTRKVIEPGVQGRQLEANLKARFVEKQGAEQQPEPIPATKTPVAEPARVIAEPQSIQEVEKGMLVRATVTEVRFDAIRFEIGAARLPGTMLESRVIPKAKDVEELSERFPIGAAFELWVLNVNKKGNVQLAMQKP
;
A
#
# COMPACT_ATOMS: atom_id res chain seq x y z
N THR A 1 9.43 -19.46 25.03
CA THR A 1 8.84 -18.13 24.87
C THR A 1 9.04 -17.30 26.12
N GLY A 2 9.33 -16.02 25.98
CA GLY A 2 9.47 -15.11 27.12
C GLY A 2 8.14 -14.86 27.86
N LYS A 3 8.22 -14.31 29.08
CA LYS A 3 7.07 -13.77 29.81
C LYS A 3 6.99 -12.26 29.54
N VAL A 4 5.83 -11.75 29.11
CA VAL A 4 5.62 -10.31 28.91
C VAL A 4 5.81 -9.57 30.23
N LYS A 5 6.81 -8.69 30.26
CA LYS A 5 7.13 -7.77 31.35
C LYS A 5 6.55 -6.38 31.07
N GLY A 6 6.81 -5.42 31.97
CA GLY A 6 6.60 -4.01 31.70
C GLY A 6 7.69 -3.15 32.34
N GLY A 7 7.75 -1.91 31.90
CA GLY A 7 8.74 -0.93 32.33
C GLY A 7 8.43 0.45 31.79
N ILE A 8 9.33 1.39 32.06
CA ILE A 8 9.27 2.77 31.57
C ILE A 8 10.30 2.93 30.46
N LEU A 9 9.82 3.22 29.23
CA LEU A 9 10.66 3.55 28.09
C LEU A 9 11.15 4.99 28.20
N ARG A 10 12.46 5.19 28.20
CA ARG A 10 13.12 6.49 28.22
C ARG A 10 14.04 6.68 27.01
N LYS A 11 14.56 7.90 26.87
CA LYS A 11 15.69 8.23 26.01
C LYS A 11 16.77 8.94 26.82
N ASN A 12 18.03 8.78 26.42
CA ASN A 12 19.17 9.60 26.85
C ASN A 12 20.14 9.80 25.66
N ALA A 13 21.36 10.27 25.93
CA ALA A 13 22.39 10.45 24.90
C ALA A 13 22.81 9.14 24.19
N ASP A 14 22.68 7.99 24.86
CA ASP A 14 23.06 6.67 24.32
C ASP A 14 21.94 6.03 23.46
N GLY A 15 20.74 6.63 23.44
CA GLY A 15 19.58 6.16 22.69
C GLY A 15 18.38 5.84 23.58
N TYR A 16 17.57 4.84 23.17
CA TYR A 16 16.37 4.41 23.88
C TYR A 16 16.66 3.25 24.84
N TYR A 17 16.07 3.27 26.02
CA TYR A 17 16.21 2.20 27.03
C TYR A 17 14.92 2.02 27.84
N ILE A 18 14.72 0.83 28.42
CA ILE A 18 13.60 0.52 29.32
C ILE A 18 14.15 0.30 30.73
N GLU A 19 13.58 1.02 31.69
CA GLU A 19 13.68 0.72 33.12
C GLU A 19 12.64 -0.36 33.48
N GLU A 20 13.05 -1.58 33.85
CA GLU A 20 12.10 -2.61 34.30
C GLU A 20 11.36 -2.18 35.58
N CYS A 21 10.03 -2.37 35.59
CA CYS A 21 9.21 -2.03 36.75
C CYS A 21 8.15 -3.09 37.06
N VAL A 22 7.67 -3.07 38.30
CA VAL A 22 6.60 -4.00 38.74
C VAL A 22 5.26 -3.50 38.21
N VAL A 23 4.65 -4.26 37.30
CA VAL A 23 3.30 -3.99 36.81
C VAL A 23 2.27 -4.75 37.64
N LEU A 24 1.47 -4.01 38.40
CA LEU A 24 0.33 -4.53 39.15
C LEU A 24 -0.96 -4.48 38.32
N ARG A 25 -1.95 -5.26 38.73
CA ARG A 25 -3.32 -5.23 38.19
C ARG A 25 -4.29 -4.65 39.22
N VAL A 26 -5.01 -3.61 38.81
CA VAL A 26 -6.07 -2.96 39.59
C VAL A 26 -7.44 -3.34 39.02
N GLN A 27 -8.40 -3.63 39.89
CA GLN A 27 -9.77 -3.94 39.48
C GLN A 27 -10.53 -2.65 39.11
N ARG A 28 -11.41 -2.70 38.10
CA ARG A 28 -12.13 -1.52 37.58
C ARG A 28 -13.13 -0.92 38.56
N ASP A 29 -13.66 -1.70 39.51
CA ASP A 29 -14.52 -1.23 40.60
C ASP A 29 -13.82 -0.18 41.48
N LYS A 30 -12.55 -0.41 41.85
CA LYS A 30 -11.67 0.54 42.56
C LYS A 30 -11.33 1.80 41.75
N LEU A 31 -11.75 1.86 40.48
CA LEU A 31 -11.57 2.98 39.57
C LEU A 31 -12.92 3.61 39.15
N GLY A 32 -14.02 3.35 39.87
CA GLY A 32 -15.35 3.90 39.52
C GLY A 32 -16.03 3.24 38.31
N GLY A 33 -15.53 2.09 37.86
CA GLY A 33 -16.08 1.31 36.76
C GLY A 33 -15.75 1.84 35.35
N PRO A 34 -16.20 1.15 34.29
CA PRO A 34 -15.84 1.50 32.91
C PRO A 34 -16.22 2.93 32.49
N ASN A 35 -17.33 3.47 33.01
CA ASN A 35 -17.80 4.81 32.64
C ASN A 35 -16.93 5.94 33.23
N ALA A 36 -16.19 5.67 34.30
CA ALA A 36 -15.18 6.60 34.82
C ALA A 36 -13.93 6.63 33.90
N LEU A 37 -13.53 5.48 33.36
CA LEU A 37 -12.26 5.25 32.67
C LEU A 37 -12.22 5.62 31.18
N TYR A 38 -13.37 5.61 30.49
CA TYR A 38 -13.41 5.73 29.03
C TYR A 38 -14.38 6.78 28.50
N ASP A 39 -13.98 7.39 27.38
CA ASP A 39 -14.81 8.24 26.52
C ASP A 39 -15.28 7.49 25.26
N GLY A 40 -16.37 7.98 24.66
CA GLY A 40 -16.91 7.49 23.39
C GLY A 40 -17.79 6.24 23.49
N THR A 41 -18.26 5.78 22.33
CA THR A 41 -19.16 4.63 22.19
C THR A 41 -18.41 3.31 21.99
N ALA A 42 -19.07 2.20 22.34
CA ALA A 42 -18.55 0.87 22.04
C ALA A 42 -18.63 0.57 20.52
N PRO A 43 -17.70 -0.22 19.95
CA PRO A 43 -16.57 -0.89 20.60
C PRO A 43 -15.32 0.00 20.79
N ASN A 44 -15.23 1.14 20.09
CA ASN A 44 -14.00 1.92 19.97
C ASN A 44 -13.79 2.97 21.08
N LYS A 45 -14.13 2.62 22.33
CA LYS A 45 -13.94 3.47 23.51
C LYS A 45 -12.47 3.79 23.77
N ARG A 46 -12.20 5.00 24.26
CA ARG A 46 -10.84 5.58 24.40
C ARG A 46 -10.55 5.92 25.86
N PRO A 47 -9.32 5.78 26.38
CA PRO A 47 -9.01 6.20 27.75
C PRO A 47 -9.19 7.70 27.94
N LYS A 48 -9.77 8.13 29.06
CA LYS A 48 -9.82 9.56 29.42
C LYS A 48 -8.42 10.05 29.77
N TRP A 49 -8.02 11.21 29.28
CA TRP A 49 -6.71 11.81 29.60
C TRP A 49 -6.77 12.92 30.64
N THR A 50 -7.95 13.49 30.89
CA THR A 50 -8.16 14.65 31.77
C THR A 50 -9.48 14.51 32.51
N ASN A 51 -9.48 14.80 33.80
CA ASN A 51 -10.67 14.87 34.64
C ASN A 51 -10.42 15.75 35.87
N SER A 52 -11.47 15.96 36.68
CA SER A 52 -11.39 16.67 37.96
C SER A 52 -10.34 16.03 38.89
N ALA A 53 -9.63 16.84 39.65
CA ALA A 53 -8.58 16.37 40.57
C ALA A 53 -9.11 15.27 41.50
N GLY A 54 -8.47 14.10 41.47
CA GLY A 54 -8.84 12.93 42.29
C GLY A 54 -9.54 11.78 41.55
N ALA A 55 -9.79 11.87 40.23
CA ALA A 55 -10.42 10.80 39.45
C ALA A 55 -9.44 10.05 38.52
N PRO A 56 -9.69 8.76 38.20
CA PRO A 56 -8.79 7.96 37.35
C PRO A 56 -8.76 8.42 35.88
N HIS A 57 -7.57 8.74 35.39
CA HIS A 57 -7.30 9.02 33.98
C HIS A 57 -6.02 8.30 33.50
N GLN A 58 -5.81 8.27 32.19
CA GLN A 58 -4.66 7.68 31.55
C GLN A 58 -3.37 8.39 31.97
N TYR A 59 -2.40 7.60 32.44
CA TYR A 59 -1.13 8.07 32.99
C TYR A 59 -1.25 8.93 34.28
N ALA A 60 -2.37 8.85 35.00
CA ALA A 60 -2.51 9.47 36.32
C ALA A 60 -1.41 8.97 37.29
N PRO A 61 -0.78 9.85 38.08
CA PRO A 61 0.08 9.45 39.19
C PRO A 61 -0.76 8.83 40.31
N VAL A 62 -0.31 7.69 40.83
CA VAL A 62 -1.04 6.91 41.83
C VAL A 62 -0.11 6.32 42.89
N TRP A 63 -0.61 6.25 44.11
CA TRP A 63 0.02 5.60 45.25
C TRP A 63 -0.80 4.36 45.62
N VAL A 64 -0.17 3.19 45.60
CA VAL A 64 -0.85 1.90 45.77
C VAL A 64 -0.29 1.06 46.90
N ARG A 65 -1.20 0.37 47.60
CA ARG A 65 -0.87 -0.74 48.49
C ARG A 65 -0.86 -2.02 47.66
N VAL A 66 0.25 -2.76 47.72
CA VAL A 66 0.39 -4.03 46.99
C VAL A 66 -0.21 -5.14 47.84
N ALA A 67 -1.15 -5.90 47.28
CA ALA A 67 -1.75 -7.03 47.98
C ALA A 67 -0.70 -8.13 48.23
N ALA A 68 -0.92 -8.97 49.25
CA ALA A 68 0.00 -10.05 49.66
C ALA A 68 0.36 -11.06 48.54
N ASN A 69 -0.38 -11.09 47.43
CA ASN A 69 -0.05 -11.91 46.26
C ASN A 69 1.01 -11.30 45.31
N GLY A 70 1.50 -10.08 45.60
CA GLY A 70 2.58 -9.40 44.87
C GLY A 70 2.23 -8.84 43.49
N TRP A 71 1.02 -9.09 42.96
CA TRP A 71 0.62 -8.65 41.61
C TRP A 71 -0.68 -7.83 41.55
N ALA A 72 -1.47 -7.78 42.62
CA ALA A 72 -2.73 -7.04 42.67
C ALA A 72 -2.63 -5.74 43.50
N VAL A 73 -3.44 -4.75 43.14
CA VAL A 73 -3.63 -3.52 43.92
C VAL A 73 -4.69 -3.73 44.99
N GLU A 74 -4.29 -3.57 46.25
CA GLU A 74 -5.17 -3.66 47.43
C GLU A 74 -5.93 -2.36 47.68
N ASP A 75 -5.23 -1.22 47.66
CA ASP A 75 -5.78 0.12 47.79
C ASP A 75 -5.03 1.08 46.87
N ILE A 76 -5.70 2.15 46.39
CA ILE A 76 -5.19 3.10 45.39
C ILE A 76 -5.62 4.52 45.72
N ARG A 77 -4.65 5.45 45.68
CA ARG A 77 -4.83 6.87 46.01
C ARG A 77 -4.22 7.74 44.90
N TYR A 78 -4.82 8.90 44.63
CA TYR A 78 -4.36 9.87 43.62
C TYR A 78 -3.53 11.01 44.25
N SER A 79 -3.06 10.82 45.48
CA SER A 79 -2.23 11.75 46.23
C SER A 79 -1.19 11.00 47.09
N ALA A 80 -0.07 11.66 47.37
CA ALA A 80 1.05 11.08 48.09
C ALA A 80 0.64 10.55 49.47
N THR A 81 0.70 9.22 49.64
CA THR A 81 0.20 8.53 50.84
C THR A 81 1.33 7.72 51.50
N LYS A 82 1.60 7.96 52.78
CA LYS A 82 2.67 7.28 53.53
C LYS A 82 2.41 5.77 53.60
N GLY A 83 3.43 4.97 53.27
CA GLY A 83 3.35 3.50 53.25
C GLY A 83 2.75 2.90 51.96
N PHE A 84 2.46 3.71 50.95
CA PHE A 84 2.02 3.26 49.62
C PHE A 84 3.16 3.45 48.60
N ARG A 85 3.24 2.57 47.60
CA ARG A 85 4.25 2.67 46.51
C ARG A 85 3.73 3.58 45.41
N ALA A 86 4.57 4.51 44.95
CA ALA A 86 4.26 5.39 43.83
C ALA A 86 4.31 4.64 42.48
N GLY A 87 3.62 5.20 41.49
CA GLY A 87 3.48 4.63 40.15
C GLY A 87 2.46 5.38 39.29
N ARG A 88 2.11 4.78 38.16
CA ARG A 88 1.32 5.39 37.09
C ARG A 88 0.20 4.46 36.61
N LEU A 89 -1.03 4.99 36.54
CA LEU A 89 -2.19 4.26 36.05
C LEU A 89 -2.14 4.10 34.52
N VAL A 90 -2.28 2.86 34.03
CA VAL A 90 -2.24 2.54 32.59
C VAL A 90 -3.52 1.81 32.19
N ILE A 91 -4.41 2.59 31.57
CA ILE A 91 -5.67 2.14 30.97
C ILE A 91 -5.35 1.64 29.55
N THR A 92 -5.81 0.43 29.25
CA THR A 92 -5.69 -0.19 27.91
C THR A 92 -7.07 -0.30 27.25
N GLY A 93 -7.20 -0.76 26.00
CA GLY A 93 -8.49 -0.80 25.29
C GLY A 93 -9.63 -1.48 26.06
N ASP A 94 -10.86 -0.98 25.92
CA ASP A 94 -12.05 -1.60 26.52
C ASP A 94 -12.48 -2.79 25.67
N ILE A 95 -12.49 -4.00 26.25
CA ILE A 95 -12.90 -5.23 25.56
C ILE A 95 -13.91 -5.99 26.43
N PRO A 96 -14.84 -6.76 25.83
CA PRO A 96 -15.86 -7.50 26.58
C PRO A 96 -15.25 -8.35 27.71
N ARG A 97 -15.89 -8.30 28.88
CA ARG A 97 -15.49 -9.02 30.11
C ARG A 97 -14.15 -8.58 30.75
N LYS A 98 -13.51 -7.51 30.29
CA LYS A 98 -12.31 -6.95 30.94
C LYS A 98 -12.66 -6.33 32.30
N GLN A 99 -12.03 -6.84 33.36
CA GLN A 99 -12.26 -6.40 34.75
C GLN A 99 -11.10 -5.60 35.37
N LYS A 100 -9.93 -5.55 34.72
CA LYS A 100 -8.69 -5.02 35.30
C LYS A 100 -7.97 -4.07 34.35
N GLU A 101 -7.41 -3.01 34.91
CA GLU A 101 -6.39 -2.16 34.29
C GLU A 101 -5.03 -2.39 35.00
N PHE A 102 -4.00 -1.64 34.60
CA PHE A 102 -2.64 -1.82 35.10
C PHE A 102 -2.15 -0.61 35.90
N VAL A 103 -1.32 -0.85 36.91
CA VAL A 103 -0.51 0.20 37.55
C VAL A 103 0.95 -0.18 37.37
N PHE A 104 1.71 0.67 36.70
CA PHE A 104 3.15 0.53 36.57
C PHE A 104 3.76 1.23 37.78
N LEU A 105 4.39 0.49 38.71
CA LEU A 105 5.11 1.13 39.81
C LEU A 105 6.32 1.89 39.26
N ASP A 106 6.74 2.92 39.97
CA ASP A 106 7.97 3.61 39.61
C ASP A 106 9.17 2.64 39.73
N PRO A 107 10.15 2.69 38.81
CA PRO A 107 11.36 1.87 38.88
C PRO A 107 12.13 2.05 40.19
N ALA A 108 12.91 1.04 40.57
CA ALA A 108 13.81 1.17 41.72
C ALA A 108 15.00 2.08 41.35
N PRO A 109 15.58 2.81 42.32
CA PRO A 109 16.90 3.43 42.13
C PRO A 109 17.90 2.38 41.63
N ASN A 110 18.68 2.73 40.60
CA ASN A 110 19.66 1.85 39.96
C ASN A 110 19.06 0.59 39.27
N THR A 111 17.79 0.62 38.83
CA THR A 111 17.26 -0.38 37.90
C THR A 111 18.14 -0.48 36.66
N ALA A 112 18.54 -1.70 36.27
CA ALA A 112 19.36 -1.92 35.08
C ALA A 112 18.62 -1.52 33.79
N HIS A 113 19.32 -0.80 32.90
CA HIS A 113 18.77 -0.35 31.62
C HIS A 113 18.73 -1.48 30.59
N ILE A 114 17.56 -1.73 30.01
CA ILE A 114 17.39 -2.64 28.88
C ILE A 114 17.43 -1.79 27.60
N ALA A 115 18.52 -1.85 26.83
CA ALA A 115 18.66 -1.08 25.60
C ALA A 115 17.59 -1.44 24.55
N VAL A 116 17.08 -0.44 23.83
CA VAL A 116 16.11 -0.58 22.74
C VAL A 116 16.72 -0.04 21.45
N SER A 117 16.70 -0.85 20.38
CA SER A 117 17.22 -0.40 19.08
C SER A 117 16.29 0.62 18.42
N GLU A 118 16.88 1.59 17.72
CA GLU A 118 16.17 2.55 16.86
C GLU A 118 15.26 1.84 15.83
N GLU A 119 15.66 0.67 15.33
CA GLU A 119 14.85 -0.15 14.44
C GLU A 119 13.56 -0.65 15.13
N LEU A 120 13.62 -1.12 16.37
CA LEU A 120 12.44 -1.58 17.10
C LEU A 120 11.50 -0.42 17.46
N ILE A 121 12.07 0.77 17.73
CA ILE A 121 11.33 2.03 17.92
C ILE A 121 10.66 2.49 16.61
N ARG A 122 11.33 2.33 15.46
CA ARG A 122 10.79 2.61 14.12
C ARG A 122 9.67 1.63 13.75
N GLN A 123 9.82 0.34 14.03
CA GLN A 123 8.80 -0.68 13.79
C GLN A 123 7.53 -0.43 14.61
N LEU A 124 7.66 -0.19 15.92
CA LEU A 124 6.53 0.14 16.81
C LEU A 124 5.72 1.34 16.31
N GLN A 125 6.40 2.34 15.75
CA GLN A 125 5.79 3.59 15.30
C GLN A 125 5.42 3.62 13.81
N SER A 126 5.64 2.52 13.09
CA SER A 126 5.25 2.39 11.69
C SER A 126 3.72 2.45 11.51
N GLU A 127 3.28 2.97 10.38
CA GLU A 127 1.86 3.01 9.98
C GLU A 127 1.23 1.61 9.86
N HIS A 128 2.06 0.58 9.74
CA HIS A 128 1.60 -0.80 9.72
C HIS A 128 1.33 -1.36 11.12
N GLN A 129 1.92 -0.80 12.18
CA GLN A 129 1.70 -1.20 13.58
C GLN A 129 0.74 -0.31 14.35
N ILE A 130 0.84 1.02 14.19
CA ILE A 130 -0.09 1.96 14.82
C ILE A 130 -1.51 1.70 14.29
N THR A 131 -2.40 1.25 15.18
CA THR A 131 -3.82 1.05 14.83
C THR A 131 -4.60 2.36 14.87
N GLN A 132 -5.69 2.43 14.11
CA GLN A 132 -6.61 3.57 14.15
C GLN A 132 -7.13 3.86 15.56
N TRP A 133 -7.25 2.85 16.42
CA TRP A 133 -7.59 3.02 17.83
C TRP A 133 -6.47 3.70 18.62
N GLN A 134 -5.19 3.36 18.39
CA GLN A 134 -4.05 4.03 19.04
C GLN A 134 -3.93 5.49 18.62
N GLU A 135 -4.12 5.82 17.34
CA GLU A 135 -4.15 7.22 16.89
C GLU A 135 -5.22 8.02 17.65
N ASN A 136 -6.42 7.45 17.72
CA ASN A 136 -7.57 8.03 18.40
C ASN A 136 -7.45 8.08 19.94
N ALA A 137 -6.67 7.19 20.55
CA ALA A 137 -6.47 7.08 22.00
C ALA A 137 -5.19 7.77 22.50
N PHE A 138 -4.25 8.13 21.62
CA PHE A 138 -2.98 8.77 21.94
C PHE A 138 -2.72 9.96 20.97
N PRO A 139 -3.52 11.04 21.02
CA PRO A 139 -3.35 12.21 20.16
C PRO A 139 -2.04 12.97 20.45
N THR A 140 -1.73 14.01 19.67
CA THR A 140 -0.48 14.77 19.77
C THR A 140 -0.35 15.61 21.05
N ASP A 141 -1.47 15.94 21.68
CA ASP A 141 -1.61 16.92 22.76
C ASP A 141 -1.85 16.30 24.15
N LYS A 142 -1.73 14.97 24.30
CA LYS A 142 -2.01 14.25 25.55
C LYS A 142 -0.83 13.36 26.03
N PRO A 143 -0.48 13.37 27.33
CA PRO A 143 -1.12 14.11 28.43
C PRO A 143 -0.94 15.63 28.33
N THR A 144 0.09 16.10 27.62
CA THR A 144 0.48 17.51 27.49
C THR A 144 0.60 17.94 26.02
N SER A 145 0.43 19.22 25.73
CA SER A 145 0.64 19.77 24.39
C SER A 145 2.06 19.49 23.87
N GLY A 146 2.18 19.08 22.61
CA GLY A 146 3.47 18.66 22.02
C GLY A 146 3.99 17.31 22.51
N SER A 147 3.18 16.51 23.22
CA SER A 147 3.51 15.15 23.65
C SER A 147 3.94 14.25 22.49
N ARG A 148 3.39 14.38 21.27
CA ARG A 148 3.76 13.56 20.10
C ARG A 148 3.82 14.37 18.81
N SER A 149 4.63 13.92 17.86
CA SER A 149 4.71 14.45 16.49
C SER A 149 3.51 14.06 15.62
N ARG A 150 2.97 12.85 15.81
CA ARG A 150 1.78 12.31 15.13
C ARG A 150 0.92 11.53 16.14
N PRO A 151 -0.42 11.45 15.97
CA PRO A 151 -1.24 10.58 16.80
C PRO A 151 -0.75 9.12 16.79
N GLY A 152 -0.89 8.42 17.93
CA GLY A 152 -0.55 7.01 18.08
C GLY A 152 0.92 6.68 18.34
N MET A 153 1.85 7.58 17.99
CA MET A 153 3.31 7.40 18.14
C MET A 153 3.76 7.34 19.62
N LEU A 154 5.05 7.14 19.86
CA LEU A 154 5.66 7.37 21.17
C LEU A 154 5.57 8.85 21.55
N ARG A 155 5.83 9.17 22.83
CA ARG A 155 6.05 10.56 23.20
C ARG A 155 7.37 11.09 22.62
N SER A 156 7.44 12.39 22.41
CA SER A 156 8.65 13.08 21.92
C SER A 156 9.80 12.95 22.92
N ASP A 157 11.03 12.95 22.42
CA ASP A 157 12.25 12.61 23.17
C ASP A 157 12.37 13.34 24.52
N LYS A 158 12.12 14.66 24.57
CA LYS A 158 12.03 15.46 25.81
C LYS A 158 11.11 14.88 26.89
N HIS A 159 9.97 14.29 26.51
CA HIS A 159 9.05 13.66 27.45
C HIS A 159 9.48 12.23 27.83
N LEU A 160 10.26 11.55 26.98
CA LEU A 160 10.83 10.23 27.27
C LEU A 160 12.05 10.34 28.20
N GLU A 161 12.87 11.38 28.04
CA GLU A 161 13.93 11.77 28.97
C GLU A 161 13.33 12.05 30.36
N MET A 162 12.40 13.00 30.45
CA MET A 162 11.82 13.47 31.71
C MET A 162 10.89 12.44 32.39
N GLU A 163 9.83 12.00 31.70
CA GLU A 163 8.72 11.25 32.31
C GLU A 163 8.69 9.75 31.95
N GLY A 164 9.22 9.40 30.77
CA GLY A 164 9.18 8.07 30.18
C GLY A 164 7.78 7.56 29.79
N ASP A 165 7.67 6.66 28.82
CA ASP A 165 6.39 6.04 28.41
C ASP A 165 6.23 4.62 29.01
N PRO A 166 5.12 4.31 29.71
CA PRO A 166 4.83 2.94 30.15
C PRO A 166 4.66 1.98 28.96
N VAL A 167 5.48 0.94 28.90
CA VAL A 167 5.48 -0.08 27.85
C VAL A 167 5.49 -1.49 28.43
N PHE A 168 4.73 -2.38 27.79
CA PHE A 168 4.91 -3.83 27.93
C PHE A 168 5.97 -4.29 26.95
N TYR A 169 6.74 -5.32 27.31
CA TYR A 169 7.80 -5.82 26.43
C TYR A 169 8.06 -7.32 26.61
N LEU A 170 8.76 -7.91 25.65
CA LEU A 170 9.17 -9.32 25.62
C LEU A 170 10.67 -9.42 25.39
N ILE A 171 11.35 -10.19 26.25
CA ILE A 171 12.74 -10.62 26.08
C ILE A 171 12.74 -12.11 25.78
N GLU A 172 13.57 -12.53 24.82
CA GLU A 172 13.87 -13.94 24.55
C GLU A 172 15.39 -14.15 24.57
N GLY A 173 15.85 -15.14 25.34
CA GLY A 173 17.25 -15.18 25.78
C GLY A 173 17.59 -13.91 26.58
N ASN A 174 18.58 -13.17 26.10
CA ASN A 174 18.94 -11.83 26.61
C ASN A 174 18.50 -10.69 25.67
N THR A 175 17.79 -10.99 24.58
CA THR A 175 17.44 -10.02 23.53
C THR A 175 16.04 -9.45 23.74
N LEU A 176 15.91 -8.12 23.79
CA LEU A 176 14.62 -7.44 23.70
C LEU A 176 14.08 -7.60 22.28
N VAL A 177 13.03 -8.42 22.10
CA VAL A 177 12.46 -8.71 20.78
C VAL A 177 11.29 -7.80 20.44
N PHE A 178 10.43 -7.44 21.40
CA PHE A 178 9.24 -6.62 21.15
C PHE A 178 8.88 -5.70 22.32
N LEU A 179 8.25 -4.56 22.03
CA LEU A 179 7.53 -3.73 23.01
C LEU A 179 6.21 -3.17 22.45
N GLY A 180 5.32 -2.74 23.33
CA GLY A 180 4.03 -2.13 22.95
C GLY A 180 3.23 -1.57 24.12
N ARG A 181 2.22 -0.73 23.82
CA ARG A 181 1.43 0.02 24.83
C ARG A 181 0.41 -0.79 25.64
N ALA A 182 0.22 -2.08 25.35
CA ALA A 182 -0.74 -2.95 26.04
C ALA A 182 -0.22 -4.38 26.12
N GLN A 183 -0.58 -5.13 27.18
CA GLN A 183 -0.05 -6.49 27.42
C GLN A 183 -0.33 -7.49 26.29
N MET A 184 -1.40 -7.27 25.51
CA MET A 184 -1.70 -8.00 24.28
C MET A 184 -1.34 -7.13 23.06
N PHE A 185 -0.07 -6.76 22.92
CA PHE A 185 0.41 -5.98 21.78
C PHE A 185 0.41 -6.82 20.50
N ARG A 186 0.27 -6.14 19.36
CA ARG A 186 0.44 -6.74 18.04
C ARG A 186 1.95 -6.95 17.81
N LEU A 187 2.33 -8.15 17.37
CA LEU A 187 3.69 -8.38 16.91
C LEU A 187 3.89 -7.68 15.55
N PRO A 188 5.05 -7.05 15.31
CA PRO A 188 5.43 -6.64 13.98
C PRO A 188 5.53 -7.85 13.04
N TYR A 189 5.60 -7.57 11.74
CA TYR A 189 5.89 -8.57 10.73
C TYR A 189 7.37 -8.45 10.36
N ASP A 190 8.07 -9.57 10.30
CA ASP A 190 9.49 -9.65 9.96
C ASP A 190 9.74 -9.21 8.50
N HIS A 191 8.69 -9.26 7.67
CA HIS A 191 8.71 -8.88 6.26
C HIS A 191 7.53 -7.95 5.94
N SER A 192 7.78 -6.90 5.15
CA SER A 192 6.71 -6.07 4.59
C SER A 192 6.03 -6.78 3.39
N PRO A 193 4.86 -6.29 2.93
CA PRO A 193 4.28 -6.76 1.67
C PRO A 193 5.18 -6.53 0.45
N LEU A 194 6.15 -5.61 0.52
CA LEU A 194 7.14 -5.39 -0.55
C LEU A 194 8.25 -6.45 -0.51
N ASP A 195 8.70 -6.89 0.68
CA ASP A 195 9.74 -7.92 0.80
C ASP A 195 9.29 -9.30 0.28
N MET A 196 7.97 -9.51 0.23
CA MET A 196 7.30 -10.65 -0.39
C MET A 196 7.30 -10.60 -1.93
N VAL A 197 7.74 -9.51 -2.54
CA VAL A 197 7.95 -9.39 -3.99
C VAL A 197 9.34 -9.94 -4.35
N PRO A 198 9.47 -10.82 -5.36
CA PRO A 198 10.78 -11.29 -5.85
C PRO A 198 11.74 -10.15 -6.19
N GLY A 199 13.02 -10.27 -5.83
CA GLY A 199 14.00 -9.17 -5.96
C GLY A 199 14.14 -8.63 -7.39
N ALA A 200 14.07 -9.50 -8.40
CA ALA A 200 14.08 -9.13 -9.82
C ALA A 200 12.85 -8.32 -10.28
N LEU A 201 11.82 -8.19 -9.44
CA LEU A 201 10.64 -7.33 -9.65
C LEU A 201 10.60 -6.15 -8.66
N ARG A 202 11.68 -5.94 -7.89
CA ARG A 202 11.85 -4.82 -6.93
C ARG A 202 12.94 -3.85 -7.31
N SER A 203 13.89 -4.27 -8.15
CA SER A 203 15.06 -3.46 -8.51
C SER A 203 14.86 -2.85 -9.89
N HIS A 204 14.86 -1.52 -9.95
CA HIS A 204 15.05 -0.76 -11.20
C HIS A 204 16.53 -0.73 -11.63
N LEU A 205 17.41 -1.44 -10.94
CA LEU A 205 18.83 -1.58 -11.26
C LEU A 205 19.20 -3.05 -11.51
N GLN A 206 19.89 -3.32 -12.62
CA GLN A 206 20.57 -4.60 -12.87
C GLN A 206 22.01 -4.31 -13.26
N ASP A 207 22.97 -4.95 -12.58
CA ASP A 207 24.42 -4.77 -12.80
C ASP A 207 24.86 -3.29 -12.83
N GLY A 208 24.19 -2.46 -12.03
CA GLY A 208 24.41 -1.01 -11.93
C GLY A 208 23.77 -0.16 -13.03
N GLN A 209 23.11 -0.76 -14.03
CA GLN A 209 22.36 -0.06 -15.08
C GLN A 209 20.88 0.07 -14.71
N GLU A 210 20.24 1.18 -15.09
CA GLU A 210 18.79 1.33 -14.95
C GLU A 210 18.06 0.39 -15.94
N VAL A 211 17.27 -0.53 -15.40
CA VAL A 211 16.35 -1.39 -16.13
C VAL A 211 14.92 -0.88 -15.98
N PHE A 212 14.07 -1.29 -16.91
CA PHE A 212 12.64 -0.99 -16.93
C PHE A 212 11.86 -2.14 -17.58
N ASP A 213 10.62 -2.36 -17.15
CA ASP A 213 9.77 -3.38 -17.76
C ASP A 213 9.03 -2.87 -19.02
N LEU A 214 8.22 -3.74 -19.65
CA LEU A 214 7.48 -3.40 -20.86
C LEU A 214 6.42 -2.31 -20.63
N ALA A 215 5.80 -2.26 -19.44
CA ALA A 215 4.85 -1.21 -19.10
C ALA A 215 5.59 0.12 -18.90
N GLU A 216 6.70 0.13 -18.18
CA GLU A 216 7.56 1.31 -18.01
C GLU A 216 8.16 1.81 -19.33
N ALA A 217 8.46 0.92 -20.27
CA ALA A 217 8.90 1.28 -21.61
C ALA A 217 7.83 2.03 -22.41
N MET A 218 6.55 1.63 -22.26
CA MET A 218 5.42 2.13 -23.05
C MET A 218 4.71 3.32 -22.38
N PHE A 219 4.48 3.27 -21.07
CA PHE A 219 3.76 4.27 -20.28
C PHE A 219 4.70 5.29 -19.60
N GLY A 220 5.99 5.01 -19.54
CA GLY A 220 6.97 5.87 -18.85
C GLY A 220 7.03 5.62 -17.34
N TYR A 221 7.85 6.41 -16.65
CA TYR A 221 8.01 6.36 -15.19
C TYR A 221 8.49 7.70 -14.61
N ALA A 222 8.19 7.92 -13.34
CA ALA A 222 8.68 9.06 -12.55
C ALA A 222 9.94 8.68 -11.74
N PRO A 223 10.70 9.65 -11.21
CA PRO A 223 11.81 9.36 -10.30
C PRO A 223 11.30 8.81 -8.98
N GLU A 224 11.93 7.73 -8.49
CA GLU A 224 11.51 7.05 -7.26
C GLU A 224 12.57 7.17 -6.15
N LYS A 225 12.11 7.35 -4.91
CA LYS A 225 12.94 7.36 -3.71
C LYS A 225 12.53 6.23 -2.78
N GLY A 226 13.12 5.06 -2.99
CA GLY A 226 12.80 3.83 -2.25
C GLY A 226 13.94 3.35 -1.35
N VAL A 227 13.61 2.49 -0.38
CA VAL A 227 14.59 1.80 0.47
C VAL A 227 15.48 0.84 -0.34
N ASN A 228 14.98 0.37 -1.49
CA ASN A 228 15.69 -0.54 -2.39
C ASN A 228 16.54 0.19 -3.46
N GLY A 229 16.60 1.53 -3.42
CA GLY A 229 17.37 2.35 -4.35
C GLY A 229 16.68 3.67 -4.71
N GLU A 230 17.46 4.62 -5.23
CA GLU A 230 16.96 5.87 -5.83
C GLU A 230 16.97 5.72 -7.36
N ARG A 231 15.83 5.98 -8.02
CA ARG A 231 15.76 6.12 -9.48
C ARG A 231 15.75 7.61 -9.79
N LYS A 232 16.83 8.10 -10.40
CA LYS A 232 17.08 9.54 -10.57
C LYS A 232 16.54 10.10 -11.89
N SER A 233 16.39 9.23 -12.87
CA SER A 233 15.79 9.52 -14.17
C SER A 233 14.26 9.58 -14.09
N SER A 234 13.67 10.15 -15.13
CA SER A 234 12.26 9.96 -15.49
C SER A 234 12.19 9.65 -16.98
N ARG A 235 11.09 9.03 -17.40
CA ARG A 235 10.82 8.75 -18.82
C ARG A 235 9.39 9.11 -19.15
N ALA A 236 9.21 9.97 -20.15
CA ALA A 236 7.88 10.25 -20.70
C ALA A 236 7.29 8.99 -21.37
N GLY A 237 5.97 8.81 -21.22
CA GLY A 237 5.25 7.74 -21.89
C GLY A 237 5.22 7.91 -23.41
N ARG A 238 5.01 6.79 -24.10
CA ARG A 238 4.73 6.72 -25.55
C ARG A 238 3.30 6.31 -25.85
N VAL A 239 2.44 6.18 -24.83
CA VAL A 239 1.01 5.82 -24.94
C VAL A 239 0.17 6.77 -24.08
N TYR A 240 -0.88 7.32 -24.66
CA TYR A 240 -1.74 8.36 -24.09
C TYR A 240 -3.21 8.00 -24.29
N PHE A 241 -4.02 8.14 -23.25
CA PHE A 241 -5.46 7.80 -23.27
C PHE A 241 -6.30 9.08 -23.22
N GLY A 242 -7.14 9.28 -24.24
CA GLY A 242 -8.16 10.33 -24.24
C GLY A 242 -9.41 9.93 -23.46
N ASP A 243 -10.25 10.91 -23.12
CA ASP A 243 -11.50 10.69 -22.40
C ASP A 243 -12.45 9.70 -23.10
N ALA A 244 -13.06 8.82 -22.30
CA ALA A 244 -14.19 7.98 -22.73
C ALA A 244 -15.46 8.83 -22.81
N ARG A 245 -15.73 9.39 -23.99
CA ARG A 245 -16.95 10.14 -24.29
C ARG A 245 -18.13 9.19 -24.44
N PHE A 246 -19.28 9.55 -23.86
CA PHE A 246 -20.55 8.85 -24.09
C PHE A 246 -20.90 8.86 -25.58
N ALA A 247 -21.31 7.71 -26.11
CA ALA A 247 -21.77 7.58 -27.49
C ALA A 247 -23.26 7.24 -27.58
N GLU A 248 -23.73 6.28 -26.78
CA GLU A 248 -25.10 5.76 -26.82
C GLU A 248 -25.42 4.96 -25.55
N ALA A 249 -26.71 4.78 -25.25
CA ALA A 249 -27.21 3.84 -24.26
C ALA A 249 -28.47 3.15 -24.79
N ARG A 250 -28.57 1.83 -24.61
CA ARG A 250 -29.73 1.03 -25.06
C ARG A 250 -31.06 1.44 -24.39
N SER A 251 -31.02 2.06 -23.21
CA SER A 251 -32.20 2.48 -22.46
C SER A 251 -31.95 3.70 -21.58
N ARG A 252 -30.93 3.67 -20.72
CA ARG A 252 -30.57 4.78 -19.82
C ARG A 252 -29.10 4.71 -19.40
N LEU A 253 -28.49 5.87 -19.18
CA LEU A 253 -27.07 5.97 -18.77
C LEU A 253 -26.83 5.38 -17.36
N TRP A 254 -27.64 5.76 -16.38
CA TRP A 254 -27.48 5.35 -14.98
C TRP A 254 -28.39 4.17 -14.61
N TRP A 255 -27.85 3.24 -13.82
CA TRP A 255 -28.55 2.04 -13.36
C TRP A 255 -29.53 2.32 -12.20
N SER A 256 -29.35 3.44 -11.50
CA SER A 256 -30.30 4.04 -10.57
C SER A 256 -30.11 5.54 -10.61
N ASP A 257 -31.20 6.30 -10.49
CA ASP A 257 -31.20 7.76 -10.56
C ASP A 257 -30.54 8.35 -9.29
N GLU A 258 -30.87 7.78 -8.14
CA GLU A 258 -30.19 8.03 -6.88
C GLU A 258 -28.92 7.20 -6.67
N PRO A 259 -27.90 7.73 -5.96
CA PRO A 259 -26.74 6.95 -5.55
C PRO A 259 -27.13 5.71 -4.77
N VAL A 260 -26.33 4.66 -4.92
CA VAL A 260 -26.40 3.43 -4.12
C VAL A 260 -25.29 3.50 -3.09
N THR A 261 -25.62 3.24 -1.82
CA THR A 261 -24.64 3.02 -0.76
C THR A 261 -24.29 1.52 -0.76
N PRO A 262 -23.14 1.09 -1.31
CA PRO A 262 -22.83 -0.32 -1.39
C PRO A 262 -22.28 -0.84 -0.07
N LYS A 263 -22.32 -2.16 0.11
CA LYS A 263 -21.56 -2.88 1.14
C LYS A 263 -20.08 -2.46 1.10
N ILE A 264 -19.48 -2.27 2.28
CA ILE A 264 -18.13 -1.70 2.51
C ILE A 264 -17.08 -2.19 1.49
N LEU A 265 -16.59 -1.27 0.65
CA LEU A 265 -15.53 -1.51 -0.35
C LEU A 265 -14.13 -1.39 0.26
N GLY A 266 -13.86 -2.21 1.28
CA GLY A 266 -12.67 -2.09 2.12
C GLY A 266 -11.33 -2.39 1.42
N SER A 267 -10.34 -1.52 1.66
CA SER A 267 -8.93 -1.76 1.30
C SER A 267 -8.35 -3.04 1.93
N PRO A 268 -7.38 -3.70 1.27
CA PRO A 268 -6.74 -4.91 1.79
C PRO A 268 -6.15 -4.69 3.19
N LYS A 269 -6.21 -5.72 4.04
CA LYS A 269 -5.68 -5.71 5.40
C LYS A 269 -4.62 -6.81 5.54
N PRO A 270 -3.45 -6.56 6.15
CA PRO A 270 -2.40 -7.57 6.35
C PRO A 270 -2.85 -8.81 7.15
N THR A 271 -3.95 -8.72 7.90
CA THR A 271 -4.57 -9.84 8.61
C THR A 271 -5.22 -10.90 7.70
N ALA A 272 -5.40 -10.60 6.41
CA ALA A 272 -5.90 -11.52 5.38
C ALA A 272 -4.78 -12.08 4.48
N PHE A 273 -3.55 -12.16 4.99
CA PHE A 273 -2.34 -12.60 4.28
C PHE A 273 -2.52 -13.91 3.47
N GLN A 274 -3.35 -14.83 3.94
CA GLN A 274 -3.58 -16.14 3.30
C GLN A 274 -4.25 -16.04 1.91
N HIS A 275 -4.76 -14.86 1.53
CA HIS A 275 -5.25 -14.59 0.18
C HIS A 275 -4.18 -13.98 -0.74
N TYR A 276 -3.10 -13.43 -0.18
CA TYR A 276 -2.05 -12.68 -0.88
C TYR A 276 -0.68 -13.39 -0.91
N LEU A 277 -0.40 -14.35 -0.02
CA LEU A 277 0.86 -15.10 0.04
C LEU A 277 0.69 -16.55 -0.46
N VAL A 278 1.72 -17.09 -1.12
CA VAL A 278 1.73 -18.46 -1.66
C VAL A 278 1.79 -19.49 -0.53
N GLN A 279 0.83 -20.41 -0.50
CA GLN A 279 0.66 -21.45 0.53
C GLN A 279 1.22 -22.78 0.00
N ASN A 280 2.55 -22.98 0.09
CA ASN A 280 3.23 -24.12 -0.52
C ASN A 280 3.45 -25.28 0.48
N ARG A 281 2.71 -26.39 0.29
CA ARG A 281 2.83 -27.61 1.11
C ARG A 281 4.24 -28.20 1.12
N GLN A 282 4.99 -28.09 0.01
CA GLN A 282 6.38 -28.56 -0.09
C GLN A 282 7.36 -27.72 0.75
N ARG A 283 6.92 -26.55 1.21
CA ARG A 283 7.63 -25.68 2.16
C ARG A 283 7.03 -25.74 3.57
N GLY A 284 6.19 -26.73 3.85
CA GLY A 284 5.54 -26.92 5.14
C GLY A 284 4.20 -26.19 5.32
N HIS A 285 3.82 -25.32 4.39
CA HIS A 285 2.67 -24.43 4.50
C HIS A 285 1.42 -25.04 3.86
N ASP A 286 0.45 -25.46 4.68
CA ASP A 286 -0.74 -26.19 4.21
C ASP A 286 -1.98 -25.29 4.18
N PRO A 287 -2.56 -25.00 2.99
CA PRO A 287 -3.73 -24.13 2.86
C PRO A 287 -4.99 -24.61 3.61
N ASP A 288 -5.04 -25.88 4.01
CA ASP A 288 -6.17 -26.44 4.77
C ASP A 288 -5.96 -26.39 6.30
N GLN A 289 -4.75 -26.05 6.78
CA GLN A 289 -4.40 -26.02 8.21
C GLN A 289 -4.05 -24.59 8.66
N LYS A 290 -4.98 -23.94 9.36
CA LYS A 290 -4.95 -22.51 9.73
C LYS A 290 -3.69 -22.05 10.49
N ASP A 291 -3.10 -22.95 11.27
CA ASP A 291 -1.88 -22.80 12.07
C ASP A 291 -0.59 -23.03 11.25
N ARG A 292 -0.71 -23.56 10.03
CA ARG A 292 0.38 -23.82 9.07
C ARG A 292 0.24 -22.97 7.81
N LEU A 293 -0.35 -21.77 7.91
CA LEU A 293 -0.45 -20.83 6.79
C LEU A 293 0.76 -19.89 6.76
N ALA A 294 1.40 -19.78 5.61
CA ALA A 294 2.48 -18.83 5.36
C ALA A 294 2.00 -17.39 5.57
N HIS A 295 2.70 -16.62 6.40
CA HIS A 295 2.37 -15.26 6.83
C HIS A 295 3.53 -14.29 6.61
N TYR A 296 3.37 -13.01 6.96
CA TYR A 296 4.41 -11.98 6.83
C TYR A 296 5.62 -12.12 7.79
N GLY A 297 5.80 -13.31 8.38
CA GLY A 297 7.00 -13.73 9.13
C GLY A 297 7.52 -15.10 8.68
N THR A 298 7.02 -15.59 7.54
CA THR A 298 7.50 -16.79 6.86
C THR A 298 8.63 -16.38 5.90
N PRO A 299 9.79 -17.07 5.89
CA PRO A 299 10.93 -16.70 5.05
C PRO A 299 10.61 -16.48 3.57
N THR A 300 10.95 -15.28 3.06
CA THR A 300 10.83 -14.88 1.65
C THR A 300 12.23 -14.72 1.02
N PRO A 301 12.45 -15.12 -0.25
CA PRO A 301 11.52 -15.79 -1.16
C PRO A 301 11.53 -17.33 -1.04
N THR A 302 12.20 -17.88 -0.03
CA THR A 302 12.52 -19.32 0.06
C THR A 302 11.30 -20.20 0.31
N GLU A 303 10.40 -19.79 1.21
CA GLU A 303 9.21 -20.56 1.60
C GLU A 303 7.91 -19.97 1.03
N THR A 304 7.79 -18.64 1.00
CA THR A 304 6.63 -17.94 0.42
C THR A 304 7.03 -16.65 -0.30
N ILE A 305 6.13 -16.18 -1.17
CA ILE A 305 6.15 -14.91 -1.90
C ILE A 305 4.71 -14.40 -2.09
N VAL A 306 4.55 -13.19 -2.59
CA VAL A 306 3.24 -12.65 -3.01
C VAL A 306 2.67 -13.42 -4.20
N ARG A 307 1.35 -13.64 -4.24
CA ARG A 307 0.61 -14.32 -5.32
C ARG A 307 0.41 -13.49 -6.60
N GLY A 308 0.87 -12.24 -6.62
CA GLY A 308 0.64 -11.30 -7.72
C GLY A 308 -0.63 -10.45 -7.56
N HIS A 309 -1.22 -10.04 -8.68
CA HIS A 309 -2.29 -9.02 -8.73
C HIS A 309 -3.65 -9.54 -8.22
N LYS A 310 -4.37 -8.69 -7.46
CA LYS A 310 -5.74 -8.98 -7.01
C LYS A 310 -6.75 -8.69 -8.11
N LEU A 311 -7.31 -9.74 -8.70
CA LEU A 311 -8.43 -9.68 -9.65
C LEU A 311 -9.77 -9.95 -8.95
N TYR A 312 -10.87 -9.66 -9.66
CA TYR A 312 -12.24 -9.96 -9.24
C TYR A 312 -12.99 -10.61 -10.40
N TRP A 313 -13.68 -11.71 -10.12
CA TRP A 313 -14.47 -12.44 -11.11
C TRP A 313 -15.54 -11.56 -11.77
N HIS A 314 -15.80 -11.84 -13.05
CA HIS A 314 -17.11 -11.56 -13.64
C HIS A 314 -18.19 -12.42 -12.98
N LYS A 315 -19.45 -12.00 -13.08
CA LYS A 315 -20.60 -12.77 -12.60
C LYS A 315 -21.31 -13.39 -13.81
N GLN A 316 -22.01 -14.50 -13.60
CA GLN A 316 -22.77 -15.19 -14.66
C GLN A 316 -23.85 -14.32 -15.31
N SER A 317 -24.45 -13.39 -14.57
CA SER A 317 -25.26 -12.29 -15.12
C SER A 317 -24.80 -10.94 -14.59
N VAL A 318 -25.29 -9.86 -15.21
CA VAL A 318 -25.28 -8.53 -14.60
C VAL A 318 -26.03 -8.55 -13.26
N VAL A 319 -25.69 -7.61 -12.38
CA VAL A 319 -26.42 -7.33 -11.13
C VAL A 319 -27.82 -6.87 -11.52
N ARG A 320 -28.86 -7.55 -11.03
CA ARG A 320 -30.23 -7.34 -11.53
C ARG A 320 -30.99 -6.30 -10.72
N ASN A 321 -30.71 -6.18 -9.42
CA ASN A 321 -31.40 -5.25 -8.52
C ASN A 321 -30.50 -4.65 -7.43
N ARG A 322 -30.93 -3.49 -6.91
CA ARG A 322 -30.21 -2.67 -5.92
C ARG A 322 -29.81 -3.45 -4.65
N ALA A 323 -30.69 -4.31 -4.14
CA ALA A 323 -30.49 -5.05 -2.89
C ALA A 323 -29.41 -6.17 -2.96
N GLU A 324 -28.95 -6.53 -4.16
CA GLU A 324 -27.77 -7.41 -4.33
C GLU A 324 -26.48 -6.75 -3.81
N ILE A 325 -26.35 -5.43 -3.96
CA ILE A 325 -25.10 -4.69 -3.71
C ILE A 325 -25.18 -3.67 -2.58
N GLU A 326 -26.37 -3.15 -2.30
CA GLU A 326 -26.64 -2.12 -1.29
C GLU A 326 -26.37 -2.63 0.14
N GLU A 327 -25.86 -1.74 1.00
CA GLU A 327 -25.78 -1.97 2.43
C GLU A 327 -27.17 -2.03 3.05
N LYS A 328 -27.42 -2.98 3.96
CA LYS A 328 -28.71 -3.19 4.60
C LYS A 328 -28.87 -2.42 5.91
N SER A 329 -27.76 -1.91 6.44
CA SER A 329 -27.67 -1.14 7.67
C SER A 329 -27.88 0.35 7.39
N ASN A 330 -28.58 1.07 8.27
CA ASN A 330 -28.67 2.53 8.17
C ASN A 330 -27.28 3.15 8.41
N VAL A 331 -26.75 3.86 7.41
CA VAL A 331 -25.43 4.53 7.46
C VAL A 331 -25.56 5.95 8.03
N SER A 332 -24.81 6.24 9.09
CA SER A 332 -24.71 7.59 9.69
C SER A 332 -23.53 8.35 9.10
N TRP A 333 -23.78 9.15 8.06
CA TRP A 333 -22.74 9.88 7.32
C TRP A 333 -21.96 10.91 8.16
N GLU A 334 -22.44 11.27 9.35
CA GLU A 334 -21.72 12.10 10.33
C GLU A 334 -20.54 11.37 11.00
N SER A 335 -20.57 10.03 11.03
CA SER A 335 -19.61 9.19 11.76
C SER A 335 -19.01 8.05 10.93
N ASP A 336 -19.58 7.74 9.75
CA ASP A 336 -19.10 6.69 8.88
C ASP A 336 -17.85 7.13 8.08
N THR A 337 -16.88 6.21 8.02
CA THR A 337 -15.57 6.39 7.36
C THR A 337 -15.21 5.19 6.47
N GLN A 338 -16.18 4.32 6.17
CA GLN A 338 -15.99 3.03 5.51
C GLN A 338 -16.97 2.81 4.35
N HIS A 339 -18.16 3.39 4.42
CA HIS A 339 -19.11 3.45 3.32
C HIS A 339 -18.75 4.56 2.32
N THR A 340 -19.31 4.43 1.13
CA THR A 340 -19.17 5.37 0.01
C THR A 340 -20.50 5.42 -0.74
N GLN A 341 -20.67 6.34 -1.68
CA GLN A 341 -21.81 6.34 -2.59
C GLN A 341 -21.33 6.16 -4.03
N ILE A 342 -22.05 5.37 -4.81
CA ILE A 342 -21.76 5.14 -6.23
C ILE A 342 -23.03 5.34 -7.07
N ARG A 343 -22.88 5.90 -8.28
CA ARG A 343 -23.90 5.84 -9.34
C ARG A 343 -23.39 4.89 -10.43
N PRO A 344 -23.83 3.62 -10.46
CA PRO A 344 -23.38 2.68 -11.50
C PRO A 344 -23.95 3.07 -12.87
N VAL A 345 -23.13 2.91 -13.91
CA VAL A 345 -23.58 2.95 -15.31
C VAL A 345 -24.35 1.66 -15.63
N SER A 346 -25.41 1.75 -16.43
CA SER A 346 -26.20 0.60 -16.89
C SER A 346 -25.41 -0.36 -17.78
N ASP A 347 -25.93 -1.57 -18.00
CA ASP A 347 -25.52 -2.39 -19.13
C ASP A 347 -26.02 -1.79 -20.47
N GLY A 348 -25.34 -2.12 -21.57
CA GLY A 348 -25.70 -1.60 -22.90
C GLY A 348 -25.43 -0.10 -23.09
N VAL A 349 -24.47 0.47 -22.36
CA VAL A 349 -23.95 1.83 -22.56
C VAL A 349 -22.59 1.77 -23.26
N THR A 350 -22.46 2.48 -24.38
CA THR A 350 -21.24 2.54 -25.18
C THR A 350 -20.53 3.86 -24.98
N PHE A 351 -19.20 3.81 -24.79
CA PHE A 351 -18.31 4.97 -24.76
C PHE A 351 -17.26 4.83 -25.86
N LYS A 352 -16.77 5.95 -26.38
CA LYS A 352 -15.68 6.01 -27.36
C LYS A 352 -14.55 6.87 -26.81
N PHE A 353 -13.32 6.34 -26.86
CA PHE A 353 -12.07 7.04 -26.54
C PHE A 353 -11.06 6.81 -27.66
N ARG A 354 -9.92 7.50 -27.59
CA ARG A 354 -8.77 7.24 -28.45
C ARG A 354 -7.57 6.90 -27.57
N VAL A 355 -6.79 5.91 -28.01
CA VAL A 355 -5.44 5.66 -27.48
C VAL A 355 -4.48 6.16 -28.54
N HIS A 356 -3.72 7.19 -28.20
CA HIS A 356 -2.66 7.72 -29.05
C HIS A 356 -1.34 7.10 -28.62
N PHE A 357 -0.47 6.78 -29.57
CA PHE A 357 0.88 6.28 -29.26
C PHE A 357 1.91 6.82 -30.25
N GLU A 358 3.17 6.82 -29.86
CA GLU A 358 4.27 7.26 -30.72
C GLU A 358 5.47 6.33 -30.65
N ASN A 359 6.08 6.03 -31.81
CA ASN A 359 7.34 5.29 -31.94
C ASN A 359 7.38 3.99 -31.11
N LEU A 360 6.26 3.25 -31.07
CA LEU A 360 6.18 1.91 -30.52
C LEU A 360 6.79 0.90 -31.50
N LEU A 361 7.55 -0.06 -30.98
CA LEU A 361 8.05 -1.20 -31.73
C LEU A 361 6.90 -2.19 -31.99
N ALA A 362 7.04 -3.06 -33.00
CA ALA A 362 5.96 -3.95 -33.42
C ALA A 362 5.41 -4.84 -32.27
N TYR A 363 6.27 -5.30 -31.38
CA TYR A 363 5.86 -6.09 -30.20
C TYR A 363 5.18 -5.23 -29.10
N GLU A 364 5.42 -3.92 -29.06
CA GLU A 364 4.77 -2.99 -28.13
C GLU A 364 3.37 -2.60 -28.65
N VAL A 365 3.23 -2.43 -29.97
CA VAL A 365 1.92 -2.30 -30.64
C VAL A 365 1.09 -3.57 -30.40
N GLY A 366 1.69 -4.76 -30.59
CA GLY A 366 1.05 -6.04 -30.30
C GLY A 366 0.64 -6.21 -28.84
N ALA A 367 1.50 -5.79 -27.89
CA ALA A 367 1.19 -5.80 -26.47
C ALA A 367 0.00 -4.90 -26.13
N LEU A 368 -0.03 -3.67 -26.69
CA LEU A 368 -1.13 -2.72 -26.50
C LEU A 368 -2.44 -3.23 -27.10
N LEU A 369 -2.38 -3.77 -28.33
CA LEU A 369 -3.54 -4.34 -29.03
C LEU A 369 -4.12 -5.52 -28.24
N TRP A 370 -3.28 -6.49 -27.84
CA TRP A 370 -3.69 -7.64 -27.04
C TRP A 370 -4.28 -7.24 -25.68
N ALA A 371 -3.67 -6.27 -25.00
CA ALA A 371 -4.15 -5.78 -23.72
C ALA A 371 -5.50 -5.04 -23.83
N LEU A 372 -5.81 -4.41 -24.97
CA LEU A 372 -7.09 -3.76 -25.21
C LEU A 372 -8.17 -4.78 -25.62
N THR A 373 -7.94 -5.59 -26.65
CA THR A 373 -8.98 -6.46 -27.25
C THR A 373 -9.20 -7.78 -26.50
N LEU A 374 -8.17 -8.31 -25.85
CA LEU A 374 -8.08 -9.66 -25.28
C LEU A 374 -8.18 -10.79 -26.35
N PRO A 375 -7.60 -11.98 -26.09
CA PRO A 375 -7.56 -13.07 -27.08
C PRO A 375 -8.91 -13.81 -27.16
N CYS A 376 -9.87 -13.27 -27.91
CA CYS A 376 -11.15 -13.91 -28.17
C CYS A 376 -10.98 -15.16 -29.07
N GLY A 377 -11.12 -16.34 -28.46
CA GLY A 377 -11.32 -17.59 -29.20
C GLY A 377 -12.76 -17.68 -29.74
N ALA A 378 -12.99 -18.48 -30.79
CA ALA A 378 -14.29 -18.54 -31.49
C ALA A 378 -15.52 -18.80 -30.59
N ASN A 379 -15.33 -19.47 -29.44
CA ASN A 379 -16.39 -19.79 -28.48
C ASN A 379 -16.21 -19.06 -27.12
N GLU A 380 -15.30 -18.09 -27.00
CA GLU A 380 -14.96 -17.46 -25.72
C GLU A 380 -14.91 -15.94 -25.79
N GLN A 381 -15.75 -15.29 -25.00
CA GLN A 381 -15.73 -13.84 -24.81
C GLN A 381 -14.94 -13.49 -23.55
N TYR A 382 -14.10 -12.46 -23.65
CA TYR A 382 -13.35 -11.90 -22.53
C TYR A 382 -13.79 -10.46 -22.27
N ARG A 383 -13.70 -10.00 -21.03
CA ARG A 383 -14.03 -8.62 -20.64
C ARG A 383 -13.03 -8.05 -19.65
N HIS A 384 -12.93 -6.73 -19.65
CA HIS A 384 -12.19 -5.95 -18.68
C HIS A 384 -13.01 -5.68 -17.43
N LYS A 385 -12.31 -5.47 -16.30
CA LYS A 385 -12.93 -5.28 -14.98
C LYS A 385 -12.48 -3.95 -14.36
N ILE A 386 -13.30 -2.91 -14.50
CA ILE A 386 -12.96 -1.50 -14.17
C ILE A 386 -13.85 -0.90 -13.07
N GLY A 387 -13.52 0.32 -12.61
CA GLY A 387 -14.26 1.03 -11.55
C GLY A 387 -14.01 0.50 -10.12
N MET A 388 -14.74 1.03 -9.13
CA MET A 388 -14.62 0.62 -7.71
C MET A 388 -15.44 -0.62 -7.36
N GLY A 389 -16.63 -0.78 -7.98
CA GLY A 389 -17.58 -1.84 -7.67
C GLY A 389 -17.21 -3.27 -8.12
N LYS A 390 -15.94 -3.53 -8.48
CA LYS A 390 -15.49 -4.83 -9.04
C LYS A 390 -15.85 -6.02 -8.14
N ALA A 391 -15.67 -5.85 -6.82
CA ALA A 391 -15.98 -6.85 -5.80
C ALA A 391 -17.48 -7.21 -5.71
N LEU A 392 -18.35 -6.32 -6.20
CA LEU A 392 -19.81 -6.47 -6.21
C LEU A 392 -20.33 -7.01 -7.56
N GLY A 393 -19.43 -7.37 -8.49
CA GLY A 393 -19.78 -7.84 -9.83
C GLY A 393 -19.92 -6.73 -10.89
N LEU A 394 -19.93 -5.45 -10.50
CA LEU A 394 -20.05 -4.30 -11.41
C LEU A 394 -18.80 -4.12 -12.30
N GLY A 395 -18.88 -3.22 -13.29
CA GLY A 395 -17.73 -2.77 -14.09
C GLY A 395 -17.17 -3.80 -15.08
N SER A 396 -18.03 -4.67 -15.64
CA SER A 396 -17.65 -5.67 -16.65
C SER A 396 -17.79 -5.07 -18.07
N VAL A 397 -16.68 -4.69 -18.70
CA VAL A 397 -16.65 -3.93 -19.97
C VAL A 397 -16.02 -4.73 -21.09
N ALA A 398 -16.65 -4.78 -22.26
CA ALA A 398 -16.00 -5.25 -23.49
C ALA A 398 -15.32 -4.05 -24.18
N ILE A 399 -14.14 -4.25 -24.74
CA ILE A 399 -13.42 -3.24 -25.53
C ILE A 399 -13.17 -3.82 -26.91
N SER A 400 -13.71 -3.17 -27.95
CA SER A 400 -13.23 -3.31 -29.32
C SER A 400 -12.28 -2.15 -29.62
N ALA A 401 -11.20 -2.45 -30.34
CA ALA A 401 -10.24 -1.46 -30.81
C ALA A 401 -10.12 -1.58 -32.34
N VAL A 402 -9.74 -0.48 -32.97
CA VAL A 402 -9.37 -0.41 -34.39
C VAL A 402 -8.03 0.29 -34.44
N LEU A 403 -7.01 -0.37 -34.97
CA LEU A 403 -5.68 0.19 -35.07
C LEU A 403 -5.59 1.11 -36.30
N HIS A 404 -5.04 2.30 -36.09
CA HIS A 404 -4.71 3.24 -37.14
C HIS A 404 -3.22 3.59 -37.03
N LEU A 405 -2.54 3.65 -38.17
CA LEU A 405 -1.14 4.00 -38.30
C LEU A 405 -0.98 5.29 -39.10
N THR A 406 -0.04 6.14 -38.68
CA THR A 406 0.35 7.35 -39.43
C THR A 406 1.55 7.03 -40.31
N GLU A 407 1.38 7.11 -41.63
CA GLU A 407 2.47 6.98 -42.60
C GLU A 407 3.31 8.26 -42.56
N ARG A 408 4.51 8.19 -41.97
CA ARG A 408 5.37 9.36 -41.70
C ARG A 408 6.03 9.91 -42.98
N SER A 409 6.37 9.02 -43.90
CA SER A 409 7.05 9.28 -45.18
C SER A 409 6.45 8.37 -46.27
N VAL A 410 6.75 8.62 -47.56
CA VAL A 410 6.31 7.75 -48.67
C VAL A 410 6.60 6.27 -48.38
N SER A 411 5.57 5.43 -48.47
CA SER A 411 5.75 3.97 -48.49
C SER A 411 6.26 3.54 -49.87
N ALA A 412 7.47 2.98 -49.94
CA ALA A 412 8.08 2.48 -51.19
C ALA A 412 7.42 1.20 -51.76
N SER A 413 6.15 0.96 -51.47
CA SER A 413 5.41 -0.29 -51.69
C SER A 413 4.46 -0.25 -52.90
N SER A 414 4.75 0.58 -53.90
CA SER A 414 4.14 0.51 -55.22
C SER A 414 5.21 0.53 -56.30
N ALA A 415 5.86 -0.62 -56.52
CA ALA A 415 6.78 -0.85 -57.64
C ALA A 415 6.06 -1.04 -58.99
N ASP A 416 4.81 -0.60 -59.07
CA ASP A 416 3.94 -0.66 -60.24
C ASP A 416 3.77 0.77 -60.77
N HIS A 417 4.32 1.05 -61.96
CA HIS A 417 4.42 2.40 -62.52
C HIS A 417 3.08 2.94 -63.09
N SER A 418 1.96 2.29 -62.79
CA SER A 418 0.63 2.56 -63.37
C SER A 418 -0.17 3.67 -62.65
N ALA A 419 0.35 4.90 -62.70
CA ALA A 419 -0.43 6.14 -62.64
C ALA A 419 -1.42 6.34 -61.44
N GLN A 420 -1.00 5.99 -60.22
CA GLN A 420 -1.56 6.58 -59.00
C GLN A 420 -0.70 7.79 -58.58
N PRO A 421 -1.29 8.89 -58.07
CA PRO A 421 -0.51 10.01 -57.53
C PRO A 421 0.27 9.58 -56.28
N GLU A 422 1.50 10.08 -56.13
CA GLU A 422 2.38 9.77 -55.00
C GLU A 422 1.68 10.00 -53.65
N LYS A 423 1.46 8.92 -52.89
CA LYS A 423 0.80 8.97 -51.58
C LYS A 423 1.79 9.50 -50.54
N LYS A 424 1.81 10.82 -50.38
CA LYS A 424 2.69 11.55 -49.46
C LYS A 424 2.46 11.17 -48.00
N GLY A 425 3.54 11.13 -47.23
CA GLY A 425 3.52 10.94 -45.78
C GLY A 425 3.13 12.21 -45.00
N ARG A 426 2.92 12.05 -43.69
CA ARG A 426 2.54 13.11 -42.73
C ARG A 426 3.47 14.32 -42.75
N TYR A 427 4.76 14.13 -43.04
CA TYR A 427 5.75 15.22 -43.05
C TYR A 427 6.06 15.79 -44.43
N GLU A 428 5.43 15.26 -45.50
CA GLU A 428 5.66 15.65 -46.90
C GLU A 428 4.51 16.48 -47.49
N GLN A 429 3.36 16.48 -46.81
CA GLN A 429 2.19 17.28 -47.15
C GLN A 429 1.53 17.80 -45.87
N LEU A 430 1.30 19.12 -45.82
CA LEU A 430 0.81 19.82 -44.63
C LEU A 430 -0.74 19.83 -44.56
N PHE A 431 -1.40 20.08 -45.69
CA PHE A 431 -2.85 20.25 -45.81
C PHE A 431 -3.48 19.27 -46.80
N ALA A 432 -4.70 18.84 -46.50
CA ALA A 432 -5.58 18.04 -47.35
C ALA A 432 -6.90 18.81 -47.50
N GLY A 433 -7.03 19.59 -48.58
CA GLY A 433 -8.12 20.56 -48.71
C GLY A 433 -7.97 21.69 -47.68
N GLN A 434 -8.97 21.87 -46.82
CA GLN A 434 -8.97 22.85 -45.73
C GLN A 434 -8.45 22.30 -44.40
N ASP A 435 -8.18 20.98 -44.32
CA ASP A 435 -7.79 20.28 -43.10
C ASP A 435 -6.30 19.92 -43.09
N TRP A 436 -5.77 19.52 -41.93
CA TRP A 436 -4.41 18.98 -41.83
C TRP A 436 -4.31 17.61 -42.51
N HIS A 437 -3.29 17.40 -43.34
CA HIS A 437 -3.02 16.11 -43.96
C HIS A 437 -2.45 15.13 -42.91
N ARG A 438 -3.30 14.25 -42.37
CA ARG A 438 -2.95 13.38 -41.23
C ARG A 438 -2.18 12.10 -41.60
N ALA A 439 -2.20 11.67 -42.87
CA ALA A 439 -1.62 10.40 -43.34
C ALA A 439 -1.98 9.16 -42.49
N GLU A 440 -3.17 9.17 -41.87
CA GLU A 440 -3.68 8.07 -41.06
C GLU A 440 -4.40 7.06 -41.95
N ARG A 441 -4.01 5.78 -41.86
CA ARG A 441 -4.78 4.65 -42.41
C ARG A 441 -5.15 3.67 -41.31
N GLN A 442 -6.20 2.90 -41.55
CA GLN A 442 -6.47 1.69 -40.77
C GLN A 442 -5.48 0.57 -41.15
N THR A 443 -5.24 -0.37 -40.25
CA THR A 443 -4.56 -1.63 -40.56
C THR A 443 -5.52 -2.68 -41.15
N SER A 444 -4.98 -3.66 -41.89
CA SER A 444 -5.71 -4.91 -42.17
C SER A 444 -5.62 -5.87 -40.99
N GLU A 445 -6.48 -6.89 -40.95
CA GLU A 445 -6.39 -7.91 -39.91
C GLU A 445 -5.05 -8.66 -39.93
N GLU A 446 -4.38 -8.74 -41.09
CA GLU A 446 -3.10 -9.42 -41.30
C GLU A 446 -1.97 -8.64 -40.62
N GLU A 447 -1.98 -7.32 -40.73
CA GLU A 447 -1.05 -6.46 -40.01
C GLU A 447 -1.26 -6.56 -38.49
N ASP A 448 -2.51 -6.53 -38.02
CA ASP A 448 -2.85 -6.76 -36.61
C ASP A 448 -2.37 -8.14 -36.13
N LYS A 449 -2.52 -9.18 -36.95
CA LYS A 449 -1.98 -10.53 -36.69
C LYS A 449 -0.44 -10.53 -36.64
N GLU A 450 0.27 -9.78 -37.49
CA GLU A 450 1.74 -9.64 -37.41
C GLU A 450 2.21 -8.88 -36.17
N PHE A 451 1.53 -7.82 -35.74
CA PHE A 451 1.84 -7.13 -34.48
C PHE A 451 1.67 -8.08 -33.28
N LEU A 452 0.59 -8.87 -33.25
CA LEU A 452 0.37 -9.89 -32.22
C LEU A 452 1.45 -10.99 -32.25
N LYS A 453 1.83 -11.49 -33.44
CA LYS A 453 2.95 -12.44 -33.59
C LYS A 453 4.27 -11.86 -33.09
N ALA A 454 4.55 -10.59 -33.35
CA ALA A 454 5.74 -9.91 -32.83
C ALA A 454 5.74 -9.83 -31.29
N PHE A 455 4.59 -9.57 -30.67
CA PHE A 455 4.44 -9.61 -29.22
C PHE A 455 4.66 -11.02 -28.64
N ALA A 456 4.11 -12.06 -29.27
CA ALA A 456 4.37 -13.45 -28.88
C ALA A 456 5.86 -13.82 -29.00
N GLY A 457 6.49 -13.46 -30.13
CA GLY A 457 7.92 -13.66 -30.37
C GLY A 457 8.80 -13.00 -29.30
N PHE A 458 8.45 -11.77 -28.88
CA PHE A 458 9.14 -11.06 -27.80
C PHE A 458 8.90 -11.68 -26.41
N ALA A 459 7.65 -11.99 -26.06
CA ALA A 459 7.28 -12.36 -24.70
C ALA A 459 7.49 -13.84 -24.34
N VAL A 460 7.37 -14.75 -25.32
CA VAL A 460 7.47 -16.21 -25.12
C VAL A 460 8.41 -16.91 -26.12
N GLY A 461 9.15 -16.15 -26.95
CA GLY A 461 10.13 -16.69 -27.89
C GLY A 461 9.52 -17.43 -29.09
N GLN A 462 8.21 -17.34 -29.30
CA GLN A 462 7.47 -18.06 -30.34
C GLN A 462 6.36 -17.16 -30.93
N PRO A 463 6.17 -17.11 -32.25
CA PRO A 463 5.23 -16.18 -32.87
C PRO A 463 3.74 -16.59 -32.75
N ASP A 464 3.40 -17.79 -32.26
CA ASP A 464 1.99 -18.19 -32.10
C ASP A 464 1.41 -17.67 -30.77
N MET A 465 0.41 -16.79 -30.87
CA MET A 465 -0.37 -16.29 -29.73
C MET A 465 -0.98 -17.40 -28.86
N LYS A 466 -1.21 -18.61 -29.38
CA LYS A 466 -1.69 -19.75 -28.60
C LYS A 466 -0.69 -20.19 -27.53
N VAL A 467 0.60 -19.89 -27.67
CA VAL A 467 1.62 -20.21 -26.65
C VAL A 467 1.33 -19.48 -25.34
N PHE A 468 0.77 -18.26 -25.38
CA PHE A 468 0.30 -17.58 -24.16
C PHE A 468 -0.78 -18.38 -23.39
N MET A 469 -1.60 -19.19 -24.06
CA MET A 469 -2.59 -20.06 -23.40
C MET A 469 -1.95 -21.24 -22.65
N THR A 470 -0.66 -21.51 -22.90
CA THR A 470 0.12 -22.56 -22.21
C THR A 470 0.83 -22.05 -20.96
N ASP A 471 1.07 -20.74 -20.83
CA ASP A 471 1.51 -20.15 -19.55
C ASP A 471 0.35 -20.21 -18.55
N SER A 472 0.63 -20.80 -17.38
CA SER A 472 -0.39 -21.04 -16.36
C SER A 472 -0.99 -19.75 -15.80
N ARG A 473 -0.22 -18.66 -15.67
CA ARG A 473 -0.70 -17.37 -15.16
C ARG A 473 -1.62 -16.69 -16.15
N ILE A 474 -1.31 -16.74 -17.45
CA ILE A 474 -2.18 -16.18 -18.49
C ILE A 474 -3.46 -17.01 -18.64
N ARG A 475 -3.39 -18.35 -18.60
CA ARG A 475 -4.59 -19.20 -18.56
C ARG A 475 -5.49 -18.84 -17.37
N LEU A 476 -4.92 -18.64 -16.18
CA LEU A 476 -5.66 -18.24 -14.96
C LEU A 476 -6.21 -16.80 -15.04
N LEU A 477 -5.45 -15.85 -15.60
CA LEU A 477 -5.91 -14.48 -15.88
C LEU A 477 -7.14 -14.51 -16.79
N LEU A 478 -7.03 -15.17 -17.94
CA LEU A 478 -8.12 -15.29 -18.91
C LEU A 478 -9.33 -16.00 -18.29
N THR A 479 -9.12 -17.08 -17.52
CA THR A 479 -10.20 -17.74 -16.76
C THR A 479 -10.99 -16.75 -15.88
N MET A 480 -10.31 -15.77 -15.25
CA MET A 480 -10.97 -14.72 -14.46
C MET A 480 -11.61 -13.59 -15.29
N LEU A 481 -11.11 -13.32 -16.50
CA LEU A 481 -11.65 -12.32 -17.45
C LEU A 481 -12.78 -12.86 -18.34
N ARG A 482 -13.05 -14.17 -18.31
CA ARG A 482 -14.07 -14.85 -19.12
C ARG A 482 -15.47 -14.29 -18.84
N TRP A 483 -16.26 -14.11 -19.89
CA TRP A 483 -17.65 -13.66 -19.85
C TRP A 483 -18.58 -14.65 -20.60
N PRO A 484 -19.74 -15.03 -20.03
CA PRO A 484 -20.18 -14.78 -18.65
C PRO A 484 -19.25 -15.43 -17.62
N GLY A 485 -19.20 -14.86 -16.41
CA GLY A 485 -18.37 -15.41 -15.33
C GLY A 485 -19.01 -16.62 -14.62
N PRO A 486 -18.36 -17.14 -13.56
CA PRO A 486 -18.92 -18.23 -12.76
C PRO A 486 -20.21 -17.85 -12.03
N SER A 487 -20.87 -18.85 -11.45
CA SER A 487 -22.13 -18.70 -10.71
C SER A 487 -22.01 -17.71 -9.54
N ALA A 488 -23.16 -17.23 -9.05
CA ALA A 488 -23.20 -16.38 -7.86
C ALA A 488 -22.64 -17.09 -6.61
N ASP A 489 -22.82 -18.41 -6.52
CA ASP A 489 -22.42 -19.24 -5.38
C ASP A 489 -20.91 -19.53 -5.38
N ASP A 490 -20.33 -19.89 -6.54
CA ASP A 490 -18.86 -20.08 -6.69
C ASP A 490 -18.08 -18.77 -6.44
N THR A 491 -18.75 -17.62 -6.47
CA THR A 491 -18.15 -16.28 -6.35
C THR A 491 -18.76 -15.45 -5.21
N GLN A 492 -19.35 -16.09 -4.21
CA GLN A 492 -19.99 -15.40 -3.08
C GLN A 492 -18.96 -14.63 -2.22
N THR A 493 -19.32 -13.42 -1.77
CA THR A 493 -18.48 -12.64 -0.86
C THR A 493 -18.43 -13.29 0.53
N MET A 494 -17.22 -13.63 0.97
CA MET A 494 -16.95 -14.27 2.27
C MET A 494 -17.38 -13.38 3.45
N SER A 495 -18.14 -13.94 4.39
CA SER A 495 -18.51 -13.26 5.64
C SER A 495 -17.31 -13.12 6.60
N LEU A 496 -17.41 -12.23 7.59
CA LEU A 496 -16.37 -12.10 8.62
C LEU A 496 -16.21 -13.39 9.44
N GLU A 497 -17.29 -14.14 9.63
CA GLU A 497 -17.34 -15.44 10.30
C GLU A 497 -16.54 -16.50 9.53
N ALA A 498 -16.73 -16.56 8.20
CA ALA A 498 -15.93 -17.42 7.33
C ALA A 498 -14.47 -16.95 7.25
N LEU A 499 -14.21 -15.64 7.21
CA LEU A 499 -12.84 -15.10 7.18
C LEU A 499 -12.06 -15.42 8.46
N LYS A 500 -12.72 -15.54 9.63
CA LYS A 500 -12.09 -15.92 10.91
C LYS A 500 -11.48 -17.33 10.91
N VAL A 501 -11.93 -18.25 10.04
CA VAL A 501 -11.26 -19.56 9.88
C VAL A 501 -10.09 -19.54 8.88
N ARG A 502 -9.80 -18.38 8.26
CA ARG A 502 -8.71 -18.15 7.30
C ARG A 502 -8.66 -19.16 6.13
N PRO A 503 -9.78 -19.41 5.42
CA PRO A 503 -9.74 -20.30 4.25
C PRO A 503 -8.90 -19.65 3.14
N VAL A 504 -8.04 -20.45 2.51
CA VAL A 504 -7.29 -20.05 1.31
C VAL A 504 -8.20 -20.13 0.09
N LEU A 505 -8.12 -19.14 -0.80
CA LEU A 505 -8.92 -19.14 -2.02
C LEU A 505 -8.29 -20.05 -3.08
N PRO A 506 -9.08 -20.90 -3.76
CA PRO A 506 -8.58 -21.81 -4.79
C PRO A 506 -7.97 -21.06 -5.99
N MET A 507 -7.28 -21.80 -6.85
CA MET A 507 -6.80 -21.28 -8.12
C MET A 507 -7.97 -21.13 -9.12
N PRO A 508 -7.99 -20.11 -9.99
CA PRO A 508 -9.07 -19.88 -10.94
C PRO A 508 -9.50 -21.07 -11.82
N ASP A 509 -8.57 -21.93 -12.23
CA ASP A 509 -8.85 -23.13 -13.03
C ASP A 509 -9.73 -24.15 -12.32
N HIS A 510 -9.56 -24.34 -11.00
CA HIS A 510 -10.44 -25.20 -10.19
C HIS A 510 -11.94 -24.77 -10.23
N ILE A 511 -12.21 -23.51 -10.62
CA ILE A 511 -13.56 -22.99 -10.87
C ILE A 511 -13.87 -23.02 -12.38
N GLY A 512 -12.91 -22.71 -13.24
CA GLY A 512 -13.05 -22.76 -14.70
C GLY A 512 -13.43 -24.14 -15.25
N ASP A 513 -12.84 -25.22 -14.74
CA ASP A 513 -13.08 -26.59 -15.21
C ASP A 513 -14.54 -27.05 -14.94
N ARG A 514 -15.16 -26.51 -13.87
CA ARG A 514 -16.60 -26.72 -13.57
C ARG A 514 -17.50 -26.06 -14.63
N LEU A 515 -17.05 -24.98 -15.26
CA LEU A 515 -17.77 -24.25 -16.32
C LEU A 515 -17.55 -24.82 -17.73
N LEU A 516 -16.58 -25.73 -17.90
CA LEU A 516 -16.27 -26.37 -19.19
C LEU A 516 -16.88 -27.78 -19.33
N SER A 517 -17.45 -28.32 -18.26
CA SER A 517 -18.04 -29.66 -18.23
C SER A 517 -19.52 -29.66 -18.67
N PRO A 518 -19.90 -30.23 -19.83
CA PRO A 518 -21.30 -30.30 -20.24
C PRO A 518 -22.07 -31.29 -19.36
N GLY A 519 -23.20 -30.85 -18.77
CA GLY A 519 -24.07 -31.75 -17.99
C GLY A 519 -23.77 -31.81 -16.48
N GLY A 520 -23.26 -30.74 -15.88
CA GLY A 520 -23.03 -30.61 -14.44
C GLY A 520 -24.29 -30.64 -13.56
N GLN A 521 -25.00 -31.77 -13.50
CA GLN A 521 -25.96 -32.05 -12.43
C GLN A 521 -25.24 -32.10 -11.07
N GLY A 522 -25.97 -31.78 -10.00
CA GLY A 522 -25.39 -31.38 -8.72
C GLY A 522 -24.53 -32.43 -8.02
N ARG A 523 -23.21 -32.29 -8.09
CA ARG A 523 -22.31 -32.69 -7.00
C ARG A 523 -22.10 -31.50 -6.06
N SER A 524 -22.73 -31.54 -4.90
CA SER A 524 -22.69 -30.51 -3.85
C SER A 524 -21.36 -30.48 -3.07
N GLY A 525 -20.25 -30.48 -3.81
CA GLY A 525 -18.88 -30.29 -3.32
C GLY A 525 -18.57 -28.83 -2.98
N GLY A 526 -19.27 -28.30 -1.97
CA GLY A 526 -18.82 -27.11 -1.24
C GLY A 526 -17.59 -27.42 -0.37
N PRO A 527 -16.93 -26.40 0.21
CA PRO A 527 -15.79 -26.62 1.10
C PRO A 527 -16.23 -27.43 2.32
N ALA A 528 -15.67 -28.64 2.46
CA ALA A 528 -15.98 -29.53 3.57
C ALA A 528 -15.36 -28.99 4.88
N ASN A 529 -16.22 -28.50 5.78
CA ASN A 529 -16.06 -28.31 7.24
C ASN A 529 -16.43 -26.90 7.76
N ALA A 530 -17.73 -26.56 7.72
CA ALA A 530 -18.30 -25.44 8.47
C ALA A 530 -19.80 -25.61 8.83
N ARG A 531 -20.27 -26.84 9.14
CA ARG A 531 -21.65 -27.07 9.61
C ARG A 531 -21.76 -27.09 11.14
N THR A 532 -21.85 -25.91 11.74
CA THR A 532 -22.08 -25.74 13.19
C THR A 532 -23.57 -25.93 13.52
N THR A 533 -24.07 -27.17 13.56
CA THR A 533 -25.47 -27.47 13.93
C THR A 533 -25.67 -27.47 15.45
N GLY A 534 -25.55 -26.30 16.07
CA GLY A 534 -25.83 -26.09 17.49
C GLY A 534 -27.33 -25.83 17.75
N ARG A 535 -28.15 -26.87 17.85
CA ARG A 535 -29.55 -26.74 18.30
C ARG A 535 -29.66 -27.16 19.76
N PHE A 536 -29.87 -26.21 20.66
CA PHE A 536 -30.12 -26.49 22.07
C PHE A 536 -31.46 -27.24 22.24
N GLN A 537 -31.41 -28.47 22.71
CA GLN A 537 -32.42 -29.04 23.60
C GLN A 537 -31.70 -29.72 24.77
N SER A 538 -32.30 -29.58 25.95
CA SER A 538 -31.72 -30.01 27.22
C SER A 538 -32.34 -31.31 27.69
N GLU A 539 -31.51 -32.30 28.04
CA GLU A 539 -31.95 -33.33 28.98
C GLU A 539 -30.77 -33.86 29.81
N ARG A 540 -31.08 -34.37 31.01
CA ARG A 540 -30.09 -34.84 31.99
C ARG A 540 -30.10 -36.36 32.06
N ARG A 541 -28.92 -36.97 32.17
CA ARG A 541 -28.66 -38.14 33.04
C ARG A 541 -27.15 -38.32 33.28
N THR A 542 -26.84 -39.19 34.23
CA THR A 542 -25.58 -39.25 35.02
C THR A 542 -24.61 -40.37 34.56
N PRO A 543 -23.36 -40.41 35.09
CA PRO A 543 -22.24 -41.05 34.38
C PRO A 543 -21.71 -42.37 34.97
N GLU A 544 -21.02 -43.11 34.11
CA GLU A 544 -20.02 -44.18 34.35
C GLU A 544 -19.06 -44.17 33.14
N ALA A 545 -17.83 -44.70 33.11
CA ALA A 545 -16.79 -44.93 34.12
C ALA A 545 -15.44 -45.11 33.37
N THR A 546 -14.30 -44.84 34.01
CA THR A 546 -12.93 -45.02 33.47
C THR A 546 -12.45 -46.49 33.56
N PRO A 547 -11.28 -46.94 33.00
CA PRO A 547 -10.08 -46.18 32.59
C PRO A 547 -9.35 -46.61 31.27
N SER A 548 -8.22 -45.96 30.97
CA SER A 548 -7.10 -46.45 30.11
C SER A 548 -6.10 -47.28 30.96
N PRO A 549 -4.95 -47.87 30.50
CA PRO A 549 -3.91 -47.40 29.54
C PRO A 549 -3.36 -48.60 28.66
N PRO A 550 -2.07 -48.76 28.24
CA PRO A 550 -0.86 -47.91 28.19
C PRO A 550 -0.09 -47.90 26.82
N ARG A 551 1.18 -47.45 26.85
CA ARG A 551 2.14 -47.34 25.72
C ARG A 551 3.15 -48.52 25.65
N GLY A 552 3.65 -48.78 24.44
CA GLY A 552 4.98 -49.36 24.09
C GLY A 552 5.19 -49.12 22.57
N GLN A 553 6.30 -48.59 22.03
CA GLN A 553 7.75 -48.94 22.07
C GLN A 553 8.19 -50.05 21.10
N GLN A 554 9.40 -49.86 20.54
CA GLN A 554 10.07 -50.58 19.44
C GLN A 554 9.45 -50.38 18.04
N GLU A 555 10.13 -50.14 16.89
CA GLU A 555 11.53 -49.90 16.45
C GLU A 555 12.06 -50.91 15.39
N LEU A 556 12.82 -50.38 14.41
CA LEU A 556 13.69 -51.05 13.41
C LEU A 556 13.08 -51.76 12.15
N ALA A 557 13.98 -51.97 11.17
CA ALA A 557 13.84 -52.53 9.81
C ALA A 557 12.93 -51.74 8.83
N SER A 558 13.39 -50.96 7.84
CA SER A 558 14.51 -51.01 6.85
C SER A 558 14.22 -51.84 5.58
N GLU A 559 13.97 -51.15 4.45
CA GLU A 559 14.23 -51.71 3.12
C GLU A 559 14.62 -50.62 2.10
N ARG A 560 15.42 -50.98 1.09
CA ARG A 560 16.05 -50.03 0.14
C ARG A 560 15.34 -50.04 -1.22
N ARG A 561 15.13 -48.87 -1.83
CA ARG A 561 14.96 -48.74 -3.29
C ARG A 561 15.86 -47.62 -3.85
N LYS A 562 16.28 -47.80 -5.11
CA LYS A 562 17.37 -47.04 -5.77
C LYS A 562 16.85 -45.70 -6.34
N PRO A 563 17.72 -44.67 -6.47
CA PRO A 563 17.42 -43.50 -7.30
C PRO A 563 17.42 -43.84 -8.80
N LEU A 564 16.81 -42.98 -9.61
CA LEU A 564 17.03 -42.91 -11.06
C LEU A 564 17.87 -41.66 -11.39
N ASP A 565 18.60 -41.73 -12.50
CA ASP A 565 19.60 -40.74 -12.91
C ASP A 565 19.01 -39.39 -13.41
N ALA A 566 19.83 -38.35 -13.32
CA ALA A 566 19.57 -37.03 -13.90
C ALA A 566 20.59 -36.73 -15.02
N PRO A 567 20.16 -36.16 -16.17
CA PRO A 567 21.06 -35.91 -17.30
C PRO A 567 21.97 -34.69 -17.08
N THR A 568 23.27 -34.88 -17.27
CA THR A 568 24.30 -33.84 -17.19
C THR A 568 24.15 -32.80 -18.30
N ARG A 569 24.21 -31.50 -17.95
CA ARG A 569 24.24 -30.40 -18.94
C ARG A 569 25.66 -29.87 -19.09
N LYS A 570 26.21 -29.92 -20.32
CA LYS A 570 27.58 -29.47 -20.61
C LYS A 570 27.73 -27.94 -20.44
N VAL A 571 28.89 -27.52 -19.94
CA VAL A 571 29.38 -26.15 -20.09
C VAL A 571 29.84 -25.95 -21.55
N ILE A 572 29.65 -24.75 -22.09
CA ILE A 572 30.13 -24.34 -23.42
C ILE A 572 30.98 -23.08 -23.22
N GLU A 573 32.21 -23.08 -23.76
CA GLU A 573 33.09 -21.90 -23.68
C GLU A 573 32.67 -20.79 -24.65
N PRO A 574 32.93 -19.50 -24.34
CA PRO A 574 32.68 -18.41 -25.26
C PRO A 574 33.54 -18.48 -26.53
N GLY A 575 32.88 -18.39 -27.69
CA GLY A 575 33.55 -18.34 -29.00
C GLY A 575 34.42 -17.09 -29.20
N VAL A 576 35.25 -17.12 -30.25
CA VAL A 576 36.34 -16.16 -30.54
C VAL A 576 35.92 -14.68 -30.43
N GLN A 577 34.69 -14.34 -30.83
CA GLN A 577 34.16 -12.96 -30.75
C GLN A 577 34.16 -12.37 -29.33
N GLY A 578 34.01 -13.18 -28.27
CA GLY A 578 34.03 -12.69 -26.89
C GLY A 578 35.39 -12.10 -26.49
N ARG A 579 36.49 -12.71 -26.94
CA ARG A 579 37.86 -12.26 -26.65
C ARG A 579 38.18 -10.92 -27.33
N GLN A 580 37.56 -10.66 -28.49
CA GLN A 580 37.69 -9.38 -29.20
C GLN A 580 37.03 -8.22 -28.43
N LEU A 581 35.94 -8.49 -27.71
CA LEU A 581 35.21 -7.47 -26.96
C LEU A 581 35.95 -7.04 -25.68
N GLU A 582 36.56 -7.99 -24.95
CA GLU A 582 37.39 -7.67 -23.77
C GLU A 582 38.61 -6.80 -24.13
N ALA A 583 39.26 -7.06 -25.27
CA ALA A 583 40.40 -6.27 -25.74
C ALA A 583 40.00 -4.80 -25.97
N ASN A 584 38.86 -4.58 -26.65
CA ASN A 584 38.33 -3.24 -26.93
C ASN A 584 37.86 -2.51 -25.66
N LEU A 585 37.38 -3.23 -24.65
CA LEU A 585 37.01 -2.66 -23.34
C LEU A 585 38.25 -2.20 -22.55
N LYS A 586 39.32 -3.00 -22.50
CA LYS A 586 40.55 -2.65 -21.78
C LYS A 586 41.25 -1.41 -22.37
N ALA A 587 41.21 -1.23 -23.69
CA ALA A 587 41.77 -0.06 -24.35
C ALA A 587 41.11 1.27 -23.92
N ARG A 588 39.81 1.28 -23.64
CA ARG A 588 39.06 2.49 -23.23
C ARG A 588 39.21 2.88 -21.76
N PHE A 589 39.79 2.03 -20.92
CA PHE A 589 39.88 2.26 -19.47
C PHE A 589 41.08 3.09 -19.02
N VAL A 590 42.02 3.41 -19.92
CA VAL A 590 43.25 4.16 -19.61
C VAL A 590 43.04 5.69 -19.65
N GLU A 591 42.02 6.16 -20.37
CA GLU A 591 41.94 7.57 -20.82
C GLU A 591 41.15 8.51 -19.89
N LYS A 592 40.65 8.03 -18.74
CA LYS A 592 39.89 8.86 -17.78
C LYS A 592 40.21 8.56 -16.31
N GLN A 593 41.31 9.13 -15.83
CA GLN A 593 41.49 9.49 -14.42
C GLN A 593 41.88 10.96 -14.32
N GLY A 594 41.20 11.73 -13.46
CA GLY A 594 41.52 13.15 -13.23
C GLY A 594 40.43 13.93 -12.49
N ALA A 595 40.85 14.60 -11.41
CA ALA A 595 40.16 15.64 -10.63
C ALA A 595 38.95 15.26 -9.73
N GLU A 596 39.21 15.39 -8.43
CA GLU A 596 38.32 15.41 -7.26
C GLU A 596 37.56 16.79 -7.15
N GLN A 597 36.82 17.22 -6.10
CA GLN A 597 36.77 16.90 -4.65
C GLN A 597 35.42 17.37 -3.98
N GLN A 598 35.29 17.32 -2.64
CA GLN A 598 34.10 17.60 -1.76
C GLN A 598 34.14 19.02 -1.08
N PRO A 599 33.30 19.52 -0.10
CA PRO A 599 32.37 18.89 0.89
C PRO A 599 31.04 19.68 1.32
N GLU A 600 30.43 19.33 2.48
CA GLU A 600 29.25 19.95 3.20
C GLU A 600 29.68 20.95 4.35
N PRO A 601 28.97 21.26 5.50
CA PRO A 601 27.55 21.13 6.01
C PRO A 601 26.92 22.39 6.76
N ILE A 602 25.57 22.59 6.88
CA ILE A 602 24.59 22.40 8.04
C ILE A 602 24.85 23.27 9.32
N PRO A 603 23.92 24.00 10.04
CA PRO A 603 22.45 23.85 10.38
C PRO A 603 21.49 24.94 9.78
N ALA A 604 20.25 25.35 10.18
CA ALA A 604 19.26 25.25 11.32
C ALA A 604 19.33 26.33 12.48
N THR A 605 18.28 26.80 13.22
CA THR A 605 16.88 26.33 13.54
C THR A 605 15.86 27.46 13.92
N LYS A 606 14.55 27.12 14.11
CA LYS A 606 13.31 27.95 14.31
C LYS A 606 13.04 28.52 15.73
N THR A 607 12.10 29.49 15.90
CA THR A 607 10.85 29.45 16.75
C THR A 607 10.00 30.75 16.66
N PRO A 608 8.63 30.75 16.65
CA PRO A 608 7.78 31.95 16.51
C PRO A 608 6.85 32.31 17.71
N VAL A 609 6.42 33.57 17.84
CA VAL A 609 5.34 34.05 18.76
C VAL A 609 4.54 35.21 18.14
N ALA A 610 3.23 35.25 18.41
CA ALA A 610 2.25 36.30 18.08
C ALA A 610 1.96 36.58 16.58
N GLU A 611 0.72 36.99 16.27
CA GLU A 611 0.38 37.63 15.00
C GLU A 611 0.49 39.15 15.17
N PRO A 612 1.46 39.84 14.54
CA PRO A 612 1.54 41.29 14.59
C PRO A 612 0.55 41.92 13.60
N ALA A 613 0.58 43.25 13.46
CA ALA A 613 0.12 43.88 12.24
C ALA A 613 0.80 43.23 11.00
N ARG A 614 0.20 43.33 9.81
CA ARG A 614 0.85 42.89 8.56
C ARG A 614 1.99 43.84 8.17
N VAL A 615 3.07 43.80 8.92
CA VAL A 615 4.35 44.43 8.59
C VAL A 615 4.95 43.61 7.44
N ILE A 616 5.02 44.22 6.27
CA ILE A 616 5.81 43.68 5.16
C ILE A 616 7.27 43.92 5.52
N ALA A 617 8.03 42.85 5.69
CA ALA A 617 9.46 42.90 5.95
C ALA A 617 10.22 43.10 4.64
N GLU A 618 11.22 43.99 4.67
CA GLU A 618 12.16 44.23 3.57
C GLU A 618 13.58 43.82 4.00
N PRO A 619 13.89 42.51 4.09
CA PRO A 619 15.20 42.04 4.50
C PRO A 619 16.28 42.45 3.48
N GLN A 620 17.40 42.97 3.99
CA GLN A 620 18.53 43.46 3.20
C GLN A 620 19.61 42.39 2.98
N SER A 621 19.52 41.26 3.68
CA SER A 621 20.41 40.11 3.54
C SER A 621 19.68 38.80 3.77
N ILE A 622 20.23 37.67 3.29
CA ILE A 622 19.61 36.34 3.49
C ILE A 622 19.60 35.91 4.96
N GLN A 623 20.47 36.52 5.77
CA GLN A 623 20.57 36.35 7.22
C GLN A 623 19.38 36.97 7.98
N GLU A 624 18.71 37.97 7.41
CA GLU A 624 17.53 38.63 7.99
C GLU A 624 16.20 37.91 7.67
N VAL A 625 16.23 36.81 6.90
CA VAL A 625 15.02 36.16 6.37
C VAL A 625 14.51 35.07 7.32
N GLU A 626 13.56 35.41 8.20
CA GLU A 626 12.98 34.48 9.18
C GLU A 626 11.69 33.78 8.70
N LYS A 627 11.44 32.55 9.21
CA LYS A 627 10.16 31.85 8.99
C LYS A 627 9.00 32.64 9.61
N GLY A 628 8.00 32.94 8.79
CA GLY A 628 6.79 33.63 9.22
C GLY A 628 6.78 35.13 8.95
N MET A 629 7.86 35.69 8.37
CA MET A 629 7.82 37.02 7.77
C MET A 629 6.88 37.05 6.56
N LEU A 630 6.15 38.15 6.41
CA LEU A 630 5.45 38.53 5.18
C LEU A 630 6.42 39.40 4.38
N VAL A 631 6.74 39.04 3.14
CA VAL A 631 7.71 39.77 2.31
C VAL A 631 7.13 40.12 0.95
N ARG A 632 7.63 41.20 0.34
CA ARG A 632 7.31 41.56 -1.03
C ARG A 632 8.27 40.86 -1.99
N ALA A 633 7.71 40.06 -2.90
CA ALA A 633 8.45 39.14 -3.77
C ALA A 633 8.04 39.35 -5.24
N THR A 634 9.00 39.69 -6.10
CA THR A 634 8.81 39.95 -7.53
C THR A 634 9.12 38.70 -8.34
N VAL A 635 8.20 38.23 -9.20
CA VAL A 635 8.40 37.01 -9.99
C VAL A 635 9.56 37.16 -10.97
N THR A 636 10.48 36.20 -10.97
CA THR A 636 11.62 36.15 -11.91
C THR A 636 11.62 34.96 -12.85
N GLU A 637 10.97 33.85 -12.49
CA GLU A 637 10.89 32.65 -13.32
C GLU A 637 9.64 31.84 -12.95
N VAL A 638 8.90 31.32 -13.92
CA VAL A 638 7.79 30.37 -13.66
C VAL A 638 8.19 29.01 -14.21
N ARG A 639 8.00 27.96 -13.42
CA ARG A 639 8.24 26.56 -13.79
C ARG A 639 7.05 25.70 -13.37
N PHE A 640 6.93 24.52 -13.96
CA PHE A 640 5.88 23.55 -13.66
C PHE A 640 5.89 23.07 -12.20
N ASP A 641 7.05 23.07 -11.53
CA ASP A 641 7.22 22.65 -10.13
C ASP A 641 7.23 23.82 -9.15
N ALA A 642 7.67 25.01 -9.57
CA ALA A 642 7.83 26.18 -8.72
C ALA A 642 7.91 27.51 -9.46
N ILE A 643 7.41 28.57 -8.83
CA ILE A 643 7.64 29.97 -9.21
C ILE A 643 8.84 30.50 -8.42
N ARG A 644 9.77 31.19 -9.07
CA ARG A 644 10.88 31.92 -8.44
C ARG A 644 10.60 33.41 -8.32
N PHE A 645 11.22 34.01 -7.32
CA PHE A 645 11.08 35.42 -7.01
C PHE A 645 12.42 36.06 -6.64
N GLU A 646 12.51 37.38 -6.77
CA GLU A 646 13.44 38.24 -6.02
C GLU A 646 12.69 38.88 -4.86
N ILE A 647 13.25 38.82 -3.64
CA ILE A 647 12.64 39.36 -2.42
C ILE A 647 13.35 40.65 -2.00
N GLY A 648 12.57 41.70 -1.75
CA GLY A 648 13.04 42.99 -1.23
C GLY A 648 14.02 43.73 -2.15
N ALA A 649 14.57 44.83 -1.66
CA ALA A 649 15.58 45.63 -2.39
C ALA A 649 16.89 44.85 -2.63
N ALA A 650 17.21 43.90 -1.76
CA ALA A 650 18.41 43.04 -1.86
C ALA A 650 18.30 41.89 -2.86
N ARG A 651 17.16 41.76 -3.56
CA ARG A 651 16.94 40.78 -4.66
C ARG A 651 17.21 39.32 -4.23
N LEU A 652 16.84 38.98 -3.00
CA LEU A 652 17.17 37.67 -2.41
C LEU A 652 16.39 36.55 -3.14
N PRO A 653 17.01 35.42 -3.50
CA PRO A 653 16.37 34.39 -4.30
C PRO A 653 15.27 33.68 -3.51
N GLY A 654 14.02 33.83 -3.96
CA GLY A 654 12.84 33.15 -3.43
C GLY A 654 12.30 32.06 -4.34
N THR A 655 11.54 31.10 -3.80
CA THR A 655 10.87 30.04 -4.57
C THR A 655 9.62 29.52 -3.86
N MET A 656 8.46 29.58 -4.51
CA MET A 656 7.20 28.96 -4.08
C MET A 656 6.91 27.73 -4.96
N LEU A 657 6.74 26.55 -4.37
CA LEU A 657 6.33 25.36 -5.13
C LEU A 657 4.89 25.51 -5.64
N GLU A 658 4.56 24.92 -6.79
CA GLU A 658 3.19 24.82 -7.34
C GLU A 658 2.19 24.43 -6.25
N SER A 659 2.54 23.42 -5.46
CA SER A 659 1.70 22.84 -4.41
C SER A 659 1.28 23.80 -3.29
N ARG A 660 1.80 25.04 -3.29
CA ARG A 660 1.51 26.12 -2.34
C ARG A 660 0.78 27.31 -2.99
N VAL A 661 0.52 27.24 -4.29
CA VAL A 661 -0.32 28.17 -5.04
C VAL A 661 -1.78 27.84 -4.74
N ILE A 662 -2.56 28.84 -4.33
CA ILE A 662 -3.92 28.67 -3.82
C ILE A 662 -4.85 29.71 -4.49
N PRO A 663 -5.90 29.29 -5.23
CA PRO A 663 -6.23 27.91 -5.63
C PRO A 663 -5.09 27.25 -6.42
N LYS A 664 -5.01 25.91 -6.43
CA LYS A 664 -4.04 25.20 -7.28
C LYS A 664 -4.20 25.58 -8.75
N ALA A 665 -3.09 25.67 -9.46
CA ALA A 665 -3.07 25.80 -10.92
C ALA A 665 -3.12 24.41 -11.59
N LYS A 666 -3.57 24.34 -12.85
CA LYS A 666 -3.65 23.09 -13.61
C LYS A 666 -2.34 22.73 -14.33
N ASP A 667 -1.64 23.75 -14.82
CA ASP A 667 -0.53 23.67 -15.76
C ASP A 667 0.42 24.88 -15.62
N VAL A 668 1.51 24.92 -16.40
CA VAL A 668 2.52 25.98 -16.28
C VAL A 668 2.08 27.27 -16.97
N GLU A 669 1.16 27.17 -17.92
CA GLU A 669 0.46 28.27 -18.58
C GLU A 669 -0.39 29.04 -17.56
N GLU A 670 -1.28 28.38 -16.80
CA GLU A 670 -2.08 29.01 -15.74
C GLU A 670 -1.19 29.59 -14.62
N LEU A 671 -0.06 28.92 -14.29
CA LEU A 671 0.94 29.51 -13.38
C LEU A 671 1.56 30.79 -13.94
N SER A 672 1.82 30.85 -15.24
CA SER A 672 2.46 32.01 -15.90
C SER A 672 1.50 33.18 -16.08
N GLU A 673 0.22 32.93 -16.35
CA GLU A 673 -0.84 33.95 -16.35
C GLU A 673 -1.05 34.54 -14.94
N ARG A 674 -1.01 33.69 -13.90
CA ARG A 674 -1.25 34.10 -12.51
C ARG A 674 -0.05 34.71 -11.82
N PHE A 675 1.17 34.42 -12.29
CA PHE A 675 2.43 34.99 -11.81
C PHE A 675 3.26 35.55 -12.99
N PRO A 676 2.84 36.67 -13.62
CA PRO A 676 3.62 37.28 -14.70
C PRO A 676 5.01 37.69 -14.22
N ILE A 677 6.04 37.45 -15.03
CA ILE A 677 7.42 37.86 -14.72
C ILE A 677 7.47 39.39 -14.56
N GLY A 678 8.05 39.84 -13.45
CA GLY A 678 8.08 41.25 -13.03
C GLY A 678 6.90 41.70 -12.15
N ALA A 679 5.85 40.89 -11.97
CA ALA A 679 4.78 41.19 -11.02
C ALA A 679 5.21 40.91 -9.57
N ALA A 680 4.76 41.75 -8.62
CA ALA A 680 5.15 41.67 -7.20
C ALA A 680 3.98 41.24 -6.31
N PHE A 681 4.24 40.28 -5.41
CA PHE A 681 3.26 39.65 -4.54
C PHE A 681 3.68 39.75 -3.06
N GLU A 682 2.71 39.83 -2.16
CA GLU A 682 2.91 39.62 -0.72
C GLU A 682 2.88 38.10 -0.45
N LEU A 683 4.02 37.52 -0.04
CA LEU A 683 4.16 36.09 0.22
C LEU A 683 4.83 35.85 1.57
N TRP A 684 4.49 34.74 2.22
CA TRP A 684 5.07 34.39 3.51
C TRP A 684 6.27 33.47 3.38
N VAL A 685 7.29 33.69 4.22
CA VAL A 685 8.53 32.90 4.27
C VAL A 685 8.34 31.60 5.05
N LEU A 686 8.37 30.45 4.38
CA LEU A 686 8.25 29.11 4.96
C LEU A 686 9.55 28.61 5.62
N ASN A 687 10.70 28.88 5.00
CA ASN A 687 12.05 28.60 5.48
C ASN A 687 13.07 29.22 4.49
N VAL A 688 14.35 29.24 4.87
CA VAL A 688 15.46 29.30 3.91
C VAL A 688 16.07 27.91 3.81
N ASN A 689 16.39 27.45 2.59
CA ASN A 689 17.01 26.13 2.39
C ASN A 689 18.55 26.19 2.59
N LYS A 690 19.21 25.02 2.67
CA LYS A 690 20.68 24.91 2.84
C LYS A 690 21.53 25.58 1.72
N LYS A 691 20.92 26.11 0.66
CA LYS A 691 21.56 26.83 -0.45
C LYS A 691 21.21 28.33 -0.48
N GLY A 692 20.63 28.88 0.59
CA GLY A 692 20.29 30.31 0.68
C GLY A 692 19.09 30.76 -0.16
N ASN A 693 18.26 29.83 -0.66
CA ASN A 693 17.03 30.16 -1.38
C ASN A 693 15.82 30.09 -0.43
N VAL A 694 15.04 31.17 -0.40
CA VAL A 694 13.90 31.42 0.48
C VAL A 694 12.66 30.71 -0.04
N GLN A 695 12.17 29.71 0.68
CA GLN A 695 10.90 29.07 0.37
C GLN A 695 9.71 29.96 0.74
N LEU A 696 8.80 30.17 -0.20
CA LEU A 696 7.60 31.03 -0.05
C LEU A 696 6.28 30.23 -0.08
N ALA A 697 5.19 30.87 0.38
CA ALA A 697 3.79 30.41 0.30
C ALA A 697 2.78 31.57 0.31
N MET A 698 1.58 31.33 -0.23
CA MET A 698 0.45 32.28 -0.17
C MET A 698 -0.30 32.30 1.17
N GLN A 699 -0.19 31.24 1.98
CA GLN A 699 -0.79 31.13 3.31
C GLN A 699 0.27 31.17 4.42
N LYS A 700 -0.14 31.49 5.66
CA LYS A 700 0.80 31.70 6.76
C LYS A 700 1.51 30.38 7.20
N PRO A 701 2.86 30.36 7.27
CA PRO A 701 3.71 29.19 7.54
C PRO A 701 3.62 28.48 8.89
#